data_AF-A0A078B647-F1
#
_entry.id   AF-A0A078B647-F1
#
_cell.length_a   1.000
_cell.length_b   1.000
_cell.length_c   1.000
_cell.angle_alpha   90.00
_cell.angle_beta   90.00
_cell.angle_gamma   90.00
#
_symmetry.space_group_name_H-M   'P 1'
#
loop_
_entity.id
_entity.type
_entity.pdbx_description
1 polymer ?
#
loop_
_entity_poly.entity_id
_entity_poly.type
_entity_poly.pdbx_seq_one_letter_code
_entity_poly.pdbx_strand_id
1 'polypeptide(L)'
;MTESQSKEYKKNENLSLDVKQIQQLFQDCHQFPKLELHNHISGSIRAETFLELSEMKGVSIEHIDFYNVDMKMAFEIFKISSQIVTSHETLYRIVREIIQDNFKQNVRYIELRSTPKSLLLQDCQLGNKEDYINTVIKAIQHAEEELNYEVRARLILSIRRFDQYNDQECQEIVDLAVKYRDQKCKYIVGLELSGDPQCGSFSEYVKVLLRARENGIKFTIHCAETQAQAKENEEILNIKPDRIGHCYFMQKSDFERIAEMNIPVELCLSSNASTTGCSVVELMPHLKQLNRLNHNVILCCDDTLLFSNNCSQELFEYAKAVRASSKDLKQLLLRNVEAIFDEESKDWLRNQIQKYQYLEPQRIIGSGSFGYVFEAWDKVHKQTVAVKRTTKAGEYVSREFEVLDKLRECKNVIKMLDIYYSKNEEGKTAQNLIFEFCKTNLEEIIQNHKQKEKYIPLSHVRDYMRQILEGMRYVHQQRICHRDLKPENILLTEDGVIKICDFGSAKILDEGGLNTPYIVSRYYRAPELILACSDYTNKIDIWAIGCIFAELLTLRPLFPGKTEGSQLIEQVAVLGLPRKEELFSMSTQITKDTVNLVHRLDDIPKKDFTADRQICADLIEKLLKWNPKERLTCDQALNHEFFN
;
A
#
# COMPACT_ATOMS: atom_id res chain seq x y z
N MET A 1 24.69 29.98 -35.48
CA MET A 1 24.27 30.20 -34.08
C MET A 1 25.25 31.17 -33.45
N THR A 2 24.78 32.31 -32.97
CA THR A 2 25.60 33.35 -32.34
C THR A 2 26.12 32.89 -30.96
N GLU A 3 27.25 33.44 -30.50
CA GLU A 3 27.85 33.12 -29.19
C GLU A 3 26.92 33.37 -27.97
N SER A 4 25.82 34.09 -28.16
CA SER A 4 24.75 34.24 -27.17
C SER A 4 23.87 32.98 -27.07
N GLN A 5 23.60 32.29 -28.17
CA GLN A 5 22.80 31.05 -28.20
C GLN A 5 23.60 29.82 -27.74
N SER A 6 24.93 29.83 -27.88
CA SER A 6 25.79 28.75 -27.35
C SER A 6 25.96 28.82 -25.82
N LYS A 7 25.81 30.00 -25.21
CA LYS A 7 25.79 30.16 -23.74
C LYS A 7 24.46 29.77 -23.11
N GLU A 8 23.35 29.87 -23.85
CA GLU A 8 22.04 29.39 -23.39
C GLU A 8 21.90 27.87 -23.54
N TYR A 9 22.46 27.27 -24.61
CA TYR A 9 22.53 25.82 -24.77
C TYR A 9 23.47 25.13 -23.77
N LYS A 10 24.58 25.77 -23.35
CA LYS A 10 25.50 25.22 -22.33
C LYS A 10 25.03 25.42 -20.88
N LYS A 11 23.96 26.19 -20.64
CA LYS A 11 23.41 26.39 -19.28
C LYS A 11 22.38 25.33 -18.85
N ASN A 12 21.94 24.46 -19.78
CA ASN A 12 20.97 23.39 -19.51
C ASN A 12 21.59 21.98 -19.40
N GLU A 13 22.92 21.85 -19.40
CA GLU A 13 23.62 20.56 -19.26
C GLU A 13 24.00 20.17 -17.81
N ASN A 14 23.76 21.05 -16.82
CA ASN A 14 24.04 20.78 -15.40
C ASN A 14 22.79 20.85 -14.50
N LEU A 15 21.73 20.14 -14.89
CA LEU A 15 20.69 19.70 -13.94
C LEU A 15 20.82 18.18 -13.80
N SER A 16 21.84 17.75 -13.03
CA SER A 16 21.77 16.43 -12.40
C SER A 16 20.47 16.42 -11.59
N LEU A 17 19.59 15.44 -11.82
CA LEU A 17 18.48 15.19 -10.90
C LEU A 17 19.06 15.18 -9.48
N ASP A 18 18.50 16.02 -8.60
CA ASP A 18 18.92 16.06 -7.20
C ASP A 18 18.85 14.62 -6.66
N VAL A 19 19.82 14.20 -5.86
CA VAL A 19 19.88 12.85 -5.28
C VAL A 19 18.54 12.50 -4.61
N LYS A 20 17.89 13.49 -3.99
CA LYS A 20 16.55 13.35 -3.40
C LYS A 20 15.46 13.04 -4.44
N GLN A 21 15.51 13.66 -5.62
CA GLN A 21 14.57 13.40 -6.72
C GLN A 21 14.78 11.99 -7.30
N ILE A 22 16.02 11.54 -7.43
CA ILE A 22 16.32 10.17 -7.89
C ILE A 22 15.82 9.14 -6.88
N GLN A 23 16.06 9.38 -5.58
CA GLN A 23 15.56 8.51 -4.51
C GLN A 23 14.03 8.47 -4.49
N GLN A 24 13.36 9.62 -4.62
CA GLN A 24 11.90 9.67 -4.69
C GLN A 24 11.38 8.92 -5.92
N LEU A 25 11.99 9.12 -7.09
CA LEU A 25 11.60 8.43 -8.32
C LEU A 25 11.78 6.91 -8.19
N PHE A 26 12.86 6.45 -7.57
CA PHE A 26 13.08 5.04 -7.28
C PHE A 26 12.00 4.48 -6.37
N GLN A 27 11.66 5.18 -5.28
CA GLN A 27 10.58 4.78 -4.37
C GLN A 27 9.22 4.75 -5.10
N ASP A 28 8.95 5.74 -5.94
CA ASP A 28 7.73 5.81 -6.73
C ASP A 28 7.62 4.62 -7.69
N CYS A 29 8.71 4.23 -8.37
CA CYS A 29 8.73 3.06 -9.25
C CYS A 29 8.34 1.76 -8.51
N HIS A 30 8.78 1.59 -7.26
CA HIS A 30 8.42 0.43 -6.43
C HIS A 30 6.96 0.46 -5.99
N GLN A 31 6.47 1.66 -5.69
CA GLN A 31 5.14 1.85 -5.11
C GLN A 31 4.03 2.05 -6.16
N PHE A 32 4.33 2.36 -7.42
CA PHE A 32 3.32 2.40 -8.48
C PHE A 32 2.64 1.04 -8.65
N PRO A 33 1.31 0.96 -8.74
CA PRO A 33 0.62 -0.19 -9.31
C PRO A 33 1.05 -0.36 -10.75
N LYS A 34 1.59 -1.54 -11.08
CA LYS A 34 2.17 -1.83 -12.40
C LYS A 34 1.41 -2.95 -13.10
N LEU A 35 1.72 -3.13 -14.37
CA LEU A 35 1.32 -4.27 -15.17
C LEU A 35 2.55 -4.88 -15.83
N GLU A 36 2.55 -6.20 -15.97
CA GLU A 36 3.60 -6.99 -16.61
C GLU A 36 2.97 -7.75 -17.78
N LEU A 37 3.38 -7.43 -19.02
CA LEU A 37 2.76 -8.01 -20.22
C LEU A 37 3.67 -8.98 -20.97
N HIS A 38 4.93 -9.12 -20.57
CA HIS A 38 5.90 -10.01 -21.21
C HIS A 38 6.73 -10.75 -20.16
N ASN A 39 6.17 -11.86 -19.66
CA ASN A 39 6.83 -12.67 -18.64
C ASN A 39 6.67 -14.19 -18.87
N HIS A 40 7.75 -14.85 -19.29
CA HIS A 40 7.72 -16.28 -19.63
C HIS A 40 7.80 -17.14 -18.39
N ILE A 41 6.89 -18.12 -18.27
CA ILE A 41 6.85 -19.03 -17.11
C ILE A 41 8.18 -19.77 -16.94
N SER A 42 8.77 -20.26 -18.03
CA SER A 42 10.00 -21.06 -17.97
C SER A 42 11.25 -20.26 -17.62
N GLY A 43 11.31 -18.97 -17.98
CA GLY A 43 12.47 -18.12 -17.64
C GLY A 43 12.25 -17.26 -16.40
N SER A 44 11.17 -17.48 -15.65
CA SER A 44 10.85 -16.71 -14.44
C SER A 44 10.76 -17.55 -13.17
N ILE A 45 11.26 -18.79 -13.23
CA ILE A 45 11.37 -19.66 -12.05
C ILE A 45 12.34 -19.00 -11.06
N ARG A 46 11.99 -18.94 -9.77
CA ARG A 46 12.92 -18.45 -8.73
C ARG A 46 14.23 -19.22 -8.79
N ALA A 47 15.37 -18.54 -8.63
CA ALA A 47 16.67 -19.19 -8.65
C ALA A 47 16.75 -20.34 -7.64
N GLU A 48 16.25 -20.15 -6.41
CA GLU A 48 16.23 -21.18 -5.38
C GLU A 48 15.39 -22.39 -5.78
N THR A 49 14.23 -22.16 -6.40
CA THR A 49 13.35 -23.24 -6.87
C THR A 49 13.91 -23.95 -8.08
N PHE A 50 14.59 -23.23 -8.98
CA PHE A 50 15.32 -23.82 -10.10
C PHE A 50 16.44 -24.75 -9.61
N LEU A 51 17.22 -24.32 -8.62
CA LEU A 51 18.29 -25.12 -8.01
C LEU A 51 17.71 -26.37 -7.31
N GLU A 52 16.69 -26.19 -6.47
CA GLU A 52 16.00 -27.28 -5.76
C GLU A 52 15.46 -28.35 -6.72
N LEU A 53 14.73 -27.92 -7.76
CA LEU A 53 14.13 -28.84 -8.72
C LEU A 53 15.19 -29.54 -9.60
N SER A 54 16.28 -28.84 -9.94
CA SER A 54 17.38 -29.44 -10.69
C SER A 54 18.05 -30.56 -9.90
N GLU A 55 18.29 -30.33 -8.61
CA GLU A 55 18.83 -31.35 -7.69
C GLU A 55 17.87 -32.55 -7.57
N MET A 56 16.59 -32.30 -7.30
CA MET A 56 15.57 -33.36 -7.18
C MET A 56 15.44 -34.23 -8.44
N LYS A 57 15.69 -33.66 -9.63
CA LYS A 57 15.60 -34.36 -10.92
C LYS A 57 16.94 -34.92 -11.40
N GLY A 58 18.03 -34.68 -10.67
CA GLY A 58 19.38 -35.10 -11.06
C GLY A 58 19.89 -34.42 -12.34
N VAL A 59 19.43 -33.20 -12.63
CA VAL A 59 19.88 -32.42 -13.79
C VAL A 59 21.11 -31.61 -13.39
N SER A 60 22.23 -31.82 -14.09
CA SER A 60 23.47 -31.09 -13.81
C SER A 60 23.37 -29.64 -14.24
N ILE A 61 23.71 -28.73 -13.32
CA ILE A 61 23.73 -27.27 -13.51
C ILE A 61 25.13 -26.67 -13.30
N GLU A 62 26.18 -27.49 -13.15
CA GLU A 62 27.54 -27.01 -12.84
C GLU A 62 28.13 -26.07 -13.91
N HIS A 63 27.60 -26.16 -15.13
CA HIS A 63 28.01 -25.37 -16.28
C HIS A 63 27.22 -24.06 -16.42
N ILE A 64 26.22 -23.81 -15.57
CA ILE A 64 25.37 -22.62 -15.63
C ILE A 64 26.02 -21.48 -14.86
N ASP A 65 26.24 -20.36 -15.54
CA ASP A 65 26.69 -19.11 -14.93
C ASP A 65 25.54 -18.09 -14.92
N PHE A 66 24.86 -17.98 -13.76
CA PHE A 66 23.79 -17.01 -13.55
C PHE A 66 24.26 -15.55 -13.52
N TYR A 67 25.57 -15.29 -13.42
CA TYR A 67 26.11 -13.94 -13.39
C TYR A 67 26.43 -13.40 -14.79
N ASN A 68 26.65 -14.29 -15.78
CA ASN A 68 26.97 -13.92 -17.16
C ASN A 68 26.09 -14.69 -18.15
N VAL A 69 24.84 -14.26 -18.29
CA VAL A 69 23.87 -14.90 -19.18
C VAL A 69 23.88 -14.23 -20.56
N ASP A 70 24.59 -14.85 -21.50
CA ASP A 70 24.45 -14.56 -22.95
C ASP A 70 23.28 -15.37 -23.56
N MET A 71 22.98 -15.15 -24.85
CA MET A 71 21.92 -15.89 -25.55
C MET A 71 22.12 -17.42 -25.48
N LYS A 72 23.36 -17.91 -25.56
CA LYS A 72 23.64 -19.35 -25.54
C LYS A 72 23.35 -19.93 -24.16
N MET A 73 23.78 -19.24 -23.10
CA MET A 73 23.50 -19.61 -21.71
C MET A 73 22.00 -19.57 -21.42
N ALA A 74 21.28 -18.57 -21.93
CA ALA A 74 19.82 -18.47 -21.81
C ALA A 74 19.12 -19.71 -22.38
N PHE A 75 19.50 -20.16 -23.59
CA PHE A 75 18.93 -21.38 -24.18
C PHE A 75 19.24 -22.66 -23.39
N GLU A 76 20.44 -22.79 -22.80
CA GLU A 76 20.74 -23.92 -21.90
C GLU A 76 19.90 -23.86 -20.62
N ILE A 77 19.70 -22.68 -20.02
CA ILE A 77 18.81 -22.51 -18.87
C ILE A 77 17.37 -22.87 -19.23
N PHE A 78 16.86 -22.48 -20.41
CA PHE A 78 15.53 -22.88 -20.87
C PHE A 78 15.40 -24.39 -21.09
N LYS A 79 16.45 -25.02 -21.61
CA LYS A 79 16.51 -26.48 -21.79
C LYS A 79 16.44 -27.19 -20.45
N ILE A 80 17.18 -26.75 -19.44
CA ILE A 80 17.09 -27.27 -18.06
C ILE A 80 15.71 -27.01 -17.46
N SER A 81 15.16 -25.81 -17.66
CA SER A 81 13.80 -25.45 -17.24
C SER A 81 12.76 -26.43 -17.80
N SER A 82 12.92 -26.87 -19.05
CA SER A 82 12.05 -27.87 -19.67
C SER A 82 12.20 -29.28 -19.08
N GLN A 83 13.36 -29.62 -18.52
CA GLN A 83 13.61 -30.91 -17.86
C GLN A 83 13.11 -30.94 -16.42
N ILE A 84 13.08 -29.80 -15.73
CA ILE A 84 12.58 -29.72 -14.36
C ILE A 84 11.06 -29.55 -14.30
N VAL A 85 10.45 -28.78 -15.22
CA VAL A 85 8.99 -28.56 -15.29
C VAL A 85 8.31 -29.72 -16.03
N THR A 86 8.28 -30.88 -15.38
CA THR A 86 7.77 -32.14 -15.97
C THR A 86 6.46 -32.64 -15.37
N SER A 87 5.99 -32.04 -14.28
CA SER A 87 4.77 -32.45 -13.58
C SER A 87 3.81 -31.28 -13.37
N HIS A 88 2.54 -31.64 -13.13
CA HIS A 88 1.48 -30.70 -12.77
C HIS A 88 1.81 -29.94 -11.48
N GLU A 89 2.39 -30.63 -10.49
CA GLU A 89 2.77 -30.04 -9.21
C GLU A 89 3.85 -28.97 -9.36
N THR A 90 4.90 -29.26 -10.14
CA THR A 90 5.98 -28.31 -10.38
C THR A 90 5.47 -27.09 -11.13
N LEU A 91 4.69 -27.29 -12.20
CA LEU A 91 4.11 -26.17 -12.96
C LEU A 91 3.18 -25.31 -12.09
N TYR A 92 2.36 -25.96 -11.25
CA TYR A 92 1.45 -25.27 -10.35
C TYR A 92 2.20 -24.39 -9.35
N ARG A 93 3.28 -24.91 -8.76
CA ARG A 93 4.15 -24.17 -7.83
C ARG A 93 4.77 -22.95 -8.51
N ILE A 94 5.48 -23.13 -9.62
CA ILE A 94 6.24 -22.03 -10.24
C ILE A 94 5.32 -20.89 -10.69
N VAL A 95 4.12 -21.19 -11.20
CA VAL A 95 3.17 -20.15 -11.62
C VAL A 95 2.72 -19.31 -10.44
N ARG A 96 2.42 -19.94 -9.30
CA ARG A 96 2.07 -19.22 -8.07
C ARG A 96 3.22 -18.34 -7.59
N GLU A 97 4.44 -18.88 -7.58
CA GLU A 97 5.63 -18.14 -7.16
C GLU A 97 5.89 -16.89 -8.01
N ILE A 98 5.77 -17.01 -9.34
CA ILE A 98 5.94 -15.89 -10.28
C ILE A 98 4.92 -14.78 -10.00
N ILE A 99 3.64 -15.15 -9.80
CA ILE A 99 2.58 -14.17 -9.50
C ILE A 99 2.85 -13.48 -8.15
N GLN A 100 3.24 -14.24 -7.13
CA GLN A 100 3.59 -13.70 -5.82
C GLN A 100 4.77 -12.73 -5.88
N ASP A 101 5.80 -13.04 -6.67
CA ASP A 101 6.99 -12.17 -6.78
C ASP A 101 6.69 -10.88 -7.53
N ASN A 102 5.93 -10.96 -8.61
CA ASN A 102 5.42 -9.78 -9.30
C ASN A 102 4.52 -8.94 -8.37
N PHE A 103 3.66 -9.58 -7.58
CA PHE A 103 2.82 -8.88 -6.61
C PHE A 103 3.62 -8.12 -5.55
N LYS A 104 4.74 -8.69 -5.05
CA LYS A 104 5.66 -7.99 -4.13
C LYS A 104 6.26 -6.72 -4.75
N GLN A 105 6.37 -6.68 -6.08
CA GLN A 105 6.78 -5.50 -6.84
C GLN A 105 5.61 -4.55 -7.14
N ASN A 106 4.46 -4.73 -6.51
CA ASN A 106 3.23 -3.98 -6.75
C ASN A 106 2.70 -4.09 -8.20
N VAL A 107 2.95 -5.22 -8.87
CA VAL A 107 2.23 -5.57 -10.09
C VAL A 107 0.80 -5.96 -9.71
N ARG A 108 -0.17 -5.42 -10.44
CA ARG A 108 -1.61 -5.64 -10.22
C ARG A 108 -2.26 -6.39 -11.38
N TYR A 109 -1.63 -6.41 -12.55
CA TYR A 109 -2.09 -7.18 -13.69
C TYR A 109 -0.89 -7.85 -14.39
N ILE A 110 -1.01 -9.13 -14.72
CA ILE A 110 0.06 -9.89 -15.38
C ILE A 110 -0.48 -10.76 -16.52
N GLU A 111 0.20 -10.72 -17.67
CA GLU A 111 0.03 -11.67 -18.78
C GLU A 111 1.24 -12.60 -18.83
N LEU A 112 1.08 -13.77 -18.21
CA LEU A 112 2.05 -14.86 -18.30
C LEU A 112 2.00 -15.47 -19.70
N ARG A 113 3.14 -15.96 -20.17
CA ARG A 113 3.27 -16.61 -21.48
C ARG A 113 4.01 -17.94 -21.36
N SER A 114 3.53 -18.94 -22.09
CA SER A 114 4.21 -20.22 -22.17
C SER A 114 3.70 -21.08 -23.32
N THR A 115 4.59 -21.93 -23.84
CA THR A 115 4.25 -23.00 -24.78
C THR A 115 3.62 -24.16 -24.01
N PRO A 116 2.35 -24.54 -24.26
CA PRO A 116 1.76 -25.73 -23.66
C PRO A 116 2.53 -27.00 -24.06
N LYS A 117 2.83 -27.86 -23.09
CA LYS A 117 3.57 -29.11 -23.27
C LYS A 117 2.83 -30.26 -22.60
N SER A 118 3.03 -31.49 -23.08
CA SER A 118 2.55 -32.69 -22.39
C SER A 118 3.35 -32.93 -21.11
N LEU A 119 2.66 -32.91 -19.96
CA LEU A 119 3.24 -33.19 -18.65
C LEU A 119 3.01 -34.65 -18.24
N LEU A 120 3.83 -35.16 -17.32
CA LEU A 120 3.60 -36.48 -16.74
C LEU A 120 2.39 -36.45 -15.78
N LEU A 121 1.50 -37.43 -15.94
CA LEU A 121 0.40 -37.75 -15.03
C LEU A 121 0.89 -38.66 -13.89
N GLN A 122 0.08 -38.80 -12.83
CA GLN A 122 0.40 -39.62 -11.66
C GLN A 122 0.66 -41.10 -12.02
N ASP A 123 0.02 -41.60 -13.08
CA ASP A 123 0.20 -42.97 -13.59
C ASP A 123 1.33 -43.09 -14.65
N CYS A 124 2.27 -42.13 -14.69
CA CYS A 124 3.38 -42.07 -15.64
C CYS A 124 2.99 -41.99 -17.13
N GLN A 125 1.73 -41.67 -17.44
CA GLN A 125 1.28 -41.37 -18.81
C GLN A 125 1.55 -39.90 -19.16
N LEU A 126 1.81 -39.60 -20.44
CA LEU A 126 1.85 -38.21 -20.91
C LEU A 126 0.43 -37.66 -21.00
N GLY A 127 0.17 -36.56 -20.28
CA GLY A 127 -1.04 -35.75 -20.44
C GLY A 127 -1.04 -35.00 -21.77
N ASN A 128 -2.15 -34.30 -22.04
CA ASN A 128 -2.27 -33.46 -23.22
C ASN A 128 -1.92 -31.99 -22.91
N LYS A 129 -1.87 -31.14 -23.94
CA LYS A 129 -1.59 -29.70 -23.77
C LYS A 129 -2.69 -28.95 -23.00
N GLU A 130 -3.91 -29.47 -22.97
CA GLU A 130 -5.01 -28.88 -22.20
C GLU A 130 -4.81 -29.08 -20.69
N ASP A 131 -4.25 -30.21 -20.26
CA ASP A 131 -3.91 -30.47 -18.86
C ASP A 131 -2.87 -29.47 -18.33
N TYR A 132 -1.88 -29.12 -19.16
CA TYR A 132 -0.93 -28.05 -18.88
C TYR A 132 -1.66 -26.71 -18.65
N ILE A 133 -2.51 -26.31 -19.60
CA ILE A 133 -3.24 -25.03 -19.52
C ILE A 133 -4.12 -24.98 -18.27
N ASN A 134 -4.87 -26.06 -18.00
CA ASN A 134 -5.72 -26.16 -16.81
C ASN A 134 -4.93 -26.08 -15.51
N THR A 135 -3.70 -26.59 -15.48
CA THR A 135 -2.81 -26.47 -14.32
C THR A 135 -2.40 -25.02 -14.08
N VAL A 136 -2.03 -24.30 -15.13
CA VAL A 136 -1.69 -22.87 -15.04
C VAL A 136 -2.90 -22.05 -14.58
N ILE A 137 -4.10 -22.32 -15.12
CA ILE A 137 -5.34 -21.64 -14.71
C ILE A 137 -5.62 -21.89 -13.22
N LYS A 138 -5.51 -23.13 -12.74
CA LYS A 138 -5.71 -23.45 -11.31
C LYS A 138 -4.68 -22.75 -10.42
N ALA A 139 -3.43 -22.64 -10.87
CA ALA A 139 -2.39 -21.93 -10.14
C ALA A 139 -2.67 -20.42 -10.08
N ILE A 140 -3.09 -19.82 -11.19
CA ILE A 140 -3.56 -18.44 -11.26
C ILE A 140 -4.71 -18.19 -10.27
N GLN A 141 -5.74 -19.03 -10.31
CA GLN A 141 -6.91 -18.91 -9.42
C GLN A 141 -6.51 -18.91 -7.94
N HIS A 142 -5.68 -19.87 -7.54
CA HIS A 142 -5.20 -19.93 -6.16
C HIS A 142 -4.33 -18.72 -5.80
N ALA A 143 -3.44 -18.26 -6.70
CA ALA A 143 -2.64 -17.07 -6.43
C ALA A 143 -3.51 -15.80 -6.29
N GLU A 144 -4.52 -15.61 -7.16
CA GLU A 144 -5.47 -14.50 -7.04
C GLU A 144 -6.23 -14.57 -5.70
N GLU A 145 -6.72 -15.75 -5.30
CA GLU A 145 -7.41 -15.97 -4.02
C GLU A 145 -6.51 -15.69 -2.80
N GLU A 146 -5.31 -16.25 -2.78
CA GLU A 146 -4.32 -16.08 -1.70
C GLU A 146 -3.93 -14.62 -1.51
N LEU A 147 -3.90 -13.85 -2.61
CA LEU A 147 -3.57 -12.44 -2.64
C LEU A 147 -4.81 -11.53 -2.58
N ASN A 148 -5.94 -12.05 -2.04
CA ASN A 148 -7.19 -11.33 -1.82
C ASN A 148 -7.72 -10.60 -3.08
N TYR A 149 -7.49 -11.18 -4.26
CA TYR A 149 -7.87 -10.63 -5.56
C TYR A 149 -7.29 -9.22 -5.84
N GLU A 150 -6.18 -8.87 -5.19
CA GLU A 150 -5.43 -7.63 -5.45
C GLU A 150 -4.57 -7.71 -6.72
N VAL A 151 -4.41 -8.89 -7.31
CA VAL A 151 -3.75 -9.12 -8.60
C VAL A 151 -4.68 -9.86 -9.54
N ARG A 152 -4.56 -9.60 -10.85
CA ARG A 152 -5.21 -10.38 -11.91
C ARG A 152 -4.16 -10.96 -12.84
N ALA A 153 -4.18 -12.27 -13.04
CA ALA A 153 -3.24 -12.96 -13.92
C ALA A 153 -3.95 -13.64 -15.10
N ARG A 154 -3.35 -13.55 -16.27
CA ARG A 154 -3.84 -14.11 -17.54
C ARG A 154 -2.73 -14.88 -18.22
N LEU A 155 -3.11 -15.74 -19.16
CA LEU A 155 -2.20 -16.59 -19.92
C LEU A 155 -2.32 -16.29 -21.42
N ILE A 156 -1.17 -16.14 -22.06
CA ILE A 156 -0.95 -16.12 -23.50
C ILE A 156 -0.32 -17.46 -23.89
N LEU A 157 -0.89 -18.13 -24.90
CA LEU A 157 -0.33 -19.40 -25.39
C LEU A 157 0.75 -19.12 -26.45
N SER A 158 1.94 -19.67 -26.25
CA SER A 158 3.07 -19.43 -27.15
C SER A 158 3.15 -20.45 -28.28
N ILE A 159 3.25 -19.96 -29.51
CA ILE A 159 3.74 -20.71 -30.67
C ILE A 159 5.25 -20.50 -30.73
N ARG A 160 6.02 -21.59 -30.66
CA ARG A 160 7.49 -21.51 -30.82
C ARG A 160 7.89 -21.52 -32.29
N ARG A 161 8.97 -20.84 -32.61
CA ARG A 161 9.70 -21.02 -33.88
C ARG A 161 10.36 -22.40 -33.91
N PHE A 162 10.30 -23.06 -35.06
CA PHE A 162 10.88 -24.37 -35.34
C PHE A 162 11.93 -24.26 -36.44
N ASP A 163 12.99 -25.10 -36.39
CA ASP A 163 13.94 -25.24 -37.49
C ASP A 163 13.25 -25.67 -38.80
N GLN A 164 12.24 -26.53 -38.67
CA GLN A 164 11.33 -26.93 -39.74
C GLN A 164 9.91 -26.62 -39.30
N TYR A 165 9.21 -25.77 -40.05
CA TYR A 165 7.86 -25.34 -39.73
C TYR A 165 6.93 -26.53 -39.48
N ASN A 166 6.31 -26.55 -38.30
CA ASN A 166 5.36 -27.59 -37.89
C ASN A 166 3.94 -27.02 -37.89
N ASP A 167 3.27 -27.09 -39.05
CA ASP A 167 1.91 -26.57 -39.19
C ASP A 167 0.94 -27.22 -38.19
N GLN A 168 1.02 -28.54 -38.02
CA GLN A 168 0.10 -29.28 -37.14
C GLN A 168 0.18 -28.76 -35.69
N GLU A 169 1.38 -28.57 -35.16
CA GLU A 169 1.56 -28.04 -33.81
C GLU A 169 1.12 -26.58 -33.68
N CYS A 170 1.39 -25.75 -34.70
CA CYS A 170 0.92 -24.36 -34.71
C CYS A 170 -0.62 -24.28 -34.73
N GLN A 171 -1.27 -25.09 -35.56
CA GLN A 171 -2.74 -25.15 -35.64
C GLN A 171 -3.35 -25.64 -34.32
N GLU A 172 -2.74 -26.63 -33.67
CA GLU A 172 -3.21 -27.15 -32.38
C GLU A 172 -3.24 -26.07 -31.29
N ILE A 173 -2.21 -25.21 -31.21
CA ILE A 173 -2.18 -24.10 -30.24
C ILE A 173 -3.26 -23.07 -30.53
N VAL A 174 -3.49 -22.74 -31.81
CA VAL A 174 -4.60 -21.85 -32.20
C VAL A 174 -5.95 -22.48 -31.87
N ASP A 175 -6.14 -23.78 -32.12
CA ASP A 175 -7.37 -24.50 -31.79
C ASP A 175 -7.66 -24.46 -30.28
N LEU A 176 -6.64 -24.61 -29.44
CA LEU A 176 -6.76 -24.47 -27.99
C LEU A 176 -7.18 -23.04 -27.60
N ALA A 177 -6.54 -22.01 -28.15
CA ALA A 177 -6.92 -20.62 -27.88
C ALA A 177 -8.37 -20.33 -28.29
N VAL A 178 -8.80 -20.79 -29.47
CA VAL A 178 -10.18 -20.65 -29.95
C VAL A 178 -11.16 -21.39 -29.04
N LYS A 179 -10.83 -22.62 -28.64
CA LYS A 179 -11.65 -23.41 -27.71
C LYS A 179 -11.88 -22.67 -26.39
N TYR A 180 -10.83 -22.14 -25.76
CA TYR A 180 -10.97 -21.41 -24.50
C TYR A 180 -11.72 -20.08 -24.67
N ARG A 181 -11.54 -19.38 -25.79
CA ARG A 181 -12.34 -18.19 -26.16
C ARG A 181 -13.83 -18.53 -26.24
N ASP A 182 -14.18 -19.60 -26.95
CA ASP A 182 -15.58 -20.04 -27.14
C ASP A 182 -16.24 -20.47 -25.84
N GLN A 183 -15.45 -21.03 -24.92
CA GLN A 183 -15.88 -21.32 -23.55
C GLN A 183 -15.99 -20.08 -22.66
N LYS A 184 -15.68 -18.89 -23.19
CA LYS A 184 -15.60 -17.63 -22.43
C LYS A 184 -14.66 -17.72 -21.23
N CYS A 185 -13.56 -18.47 -21.38
CA CYS A 185 -12.54 -18.57 -20.36
C CYS A 185 -11.80 -17.23 -20.27
N LYS A 186 -12.02 -16.49 -19.17
CA LYS A 186 -11.37 -15.20 -18.93
C LYS A 186 -9.84 -15.28 -18.76
N TYR A 187 -9.29 -16.46 -18.53
CA TYR A 187 -7.87 -16.63 -18.20
C TYR A 187 -6.95 -16.74 -19.43
N ILE A 188 -7.48 -17.16 -20.59
CA ILE A 188 -6.70 -17.24 -21.84
C ILE A 188 -7.05 -16.05 -22.70
N VAL A 189 -6.08 -15.18 -22.97
CA VAL A 189 -6.36 -13.84 -23.54
C VAL A 189 -5.72 -13.60 -24.90
N GLY A 190 -4.77 -14.44 -25.33
CA GLY A 190 -4.13 -14.25 -26.62
C GLY A 190 -3.09 -15.31 -26.96
N LEU A 191 -2.36 -15.03 -28.04
CA LEU A 191 -1.24 -15.83 -28.53
C LEU A 191 0.04 -15.00 -28.58
N GLU A 192 1.17 -15.70 -28.58
CA GLU A 192 2.44 -15.12 -28.99
C GLU A 192 3.16 -15.99 -30.02
N LEU A 193 4.02 -15.35 -30.82
CA LEU A 193 5.08 -16.02 -31.56
C LEU A 193 6.43 -15.67 -30.93
N SER A 194 7.13 -16.68 -30.43
CA SER A 194 8.40 -16.57 -29.70
C SER A 194 9.35 -17.75 -30.04
N GLY A 195 10.50 -17.84 -29.37
CA GLY A 195 11.51 -18.88 -29.63
C GLY A 195 12.72 -18.34 -30.39
N ASP A 196 13.64 -19.23 -30.81
CA ASP A 196 14.89 -18.81 -31.44
C ASP A 196 14.60 -18.07 -32.77
N PRO A 197 14.95 -16.77 -32.88
CA PRO A 197 14.71 -15.98 -34.08
C PRO A 197 15.51 -16.45 -35.30
N GLN A 198 16.48 -17.36 -35.13
CA GLN A 198 17.24 -17.98 -36.22
C GLN A 198 16.51 -19.18 -36.84
N CYS A 199 15.48 -19.70 -36.18
CA CYS A 199 14.71 -20.87 -36.63
C CYS A 199 13.49 -20.46 -37.45
N GLY A 200 13.33 -21.06 -38.64
CA GLY A 200 12.18 -20.85 -39.54
C GLY A 200 12.07 -19.42 -40.09
N SER A 201 11.21 -19.23 -41.09
CA SER A 201 10.89 -17.90 -41.64
C SER A 201 9.54 -17.42 -41.12
N PHE A 202 9.45 -16.13 -40.78
CA PHE A 202 8.18 -15.53 -40.35
C PHE A 202 7.02 -15.79 -41.32
N SER A 203 7.28 -15.76 -42.64
CA SER A 203 6.30 -16.04 -43.70
C SER A 203 5.52 -17.35 -43.52
N GLU A 204 6.13 -18.36 -42.91
CA GLU A 204 5.50 -19.67 -42.65
C GLU A 204 4.39 -19.57 -41.60
N TYR A 205 4.50 -18.63 -40.66
CA TYR A 205 3.57 -18.43 -39.54
C TYR A 205 2.43 -17.45 -39.87
N VAL A 206 2.54 -16.67 -40.95
CA VAL A 206 1.54 -15.66 -41.34
C VAL A 206 0.14 -16.26 -41.44
N LYS A 207 0.02 -17.42 -42.09
CA LYS A 207 -1.28 -18.08 -42.29
C LYS A 207 -1.95 -18.46 -40.97
N VAL A 208 -1.20 -19.01 -40.02
CA VAL A 208 -1.76 -19.46 -38.73
C VAL A 208 -2.12 -18.27 -37.83
N LEU A 209 -1.34 -17.18 -37.86
CA LEU A 209 -1.64 -15.95 -37.11
C LEU A 209 -2.87 -15.22 -37.67
N LEU A 210 -3.02 -15.15 -39.00
CA LEU A 210 -4.22 -14.57 -39.61
C LEU A 210 -5.47 -15.38 -39.25
N ARG A 211 -5.38 -16.71 -39.24
CA ARG A 211 -6.47 -17.58 -38.76
C ARG A 211 -6.84 -17.29 -37.30
N ALA A 212 -5.87 -17.06 -36.43
CA ALA A 212 -6.12 -16.71 -35.04
C ALA A 212 -6.89 -15.38 -34.93
N ARG A 213 -6.50 -14.36 -35.70
CA ARG A 213 -7.22 -13.08 -35.75
C ARG A 213 -8.62 -13.18 -36.33
N GLU A 214 -8.83 -13.97 -37.39
CA GLU A 214 -10.17 -14.24 -37.94
C GLU A 214 -11.10 -14.84 -36.87
N ASN A 215 -10.50 -15.53 -35.89
CA ASN A 215 -11.14 -16.04 -34.69
C ASN A 215 -11.06 -15.07 -33.50
N GLY A 216 -10.87 -13.77 -33.71
CA GLY A 216 -10.87 -12.76 -32.65
C GLY A 216 -9.81 -12.99 -31.56
N ILE A 217 -8.78 -13.79 -31.81
CA ILE A 217 -7.67 -13.99 -30.88
C ILE A 217 -6.63 -12.90 -31.15
N LYS A 218 -6.35 -12.10 -30.12
CA LYS A 218 -5.27 -11.11 -30.14
C LYS A 218 -3.91 -11.78 -30.08
N PHE A 219 -2.89 -11.17 -30.66
CA PHE A 219 -1.54 -11.72 -30.59
C PHE A 219 -0.42 -10.68 -30.49
N THR A 220 0.66 -11.09 -29.82
CA THR A 220 1.92 -10.36 -29.72
C THR A 220 3.04 -11.13 -30.44
N ILE A 221 4.04 -10.43 -30.99
CA ILE A 221 5.12 -11.05 -31.77
C ILE A 221 6.46 -10.52 -31.29
N HIS A 222 7.40 -11.41 -30.99
CA HIS A 222 8.79 -11.03 -30.79
C HIS A 222 9.37 -10.48 -32.10
N CYS A 223 9.88 -9.25 -32.08
CA CYS A 223 10.27 -8.53 -33.29
C CYS A 223 11.63 -7.87 -33.12
N ALA A 224 12.52 -8.05 -34.10
CA ALA A 224 13.85 -7.43 -34.15
C ALA A 224 14.70 -7.62 -32.87
N GLU A 225 14.67 -8.81 -32.27
CA GLU A 225 15.59 -9.25 -31.20
C GLU A 225 17.01 -9.41 -31.72
N THR A 226 17.15 -9.83 -32.98
CA THR A 226 18.44 -9.97 -33.67
C THR A 226 18.46 -9.21 -34.99
N GLN A 227 19.65 -8.87 -35.47
CA GLN A 227 19.82 -8.22 -36.78
C GLN A 227 19.33 -9.10 -37.95
N ALA A 228 19.35 -10.42 -37.78
CA ALA A 228 18.81 -11.34 -38.79
C ALA A 228 17.28 -11.24 -38.86
N GLN A 229 16.60 -11.25 -37.71
CA GLN A 229 15.15 -11.13 -37.60
C GLN A 229 14.63 -9.76 -38.04
N ALA A 230 15.44 -8.70 -37.93
CA ALA A 230 15.04 -7.36 -38.37
C ALA A 230 14.64 -7.29 -39.86
N LYS A 231 15.08 -8.25 -40.68
CA LYS A 231 14.67 -8.38 -42.08
C LYS A 231 13.19 -8.78 -42.24
N GLU A 232 12.59 -9.37 -41.21
CA GLU A 232 11.19 -9.80 -41.17
C GLU A 232 10.25 -8.67 -40.73
N ASN A 233 10.77 -7.53 -40.25
CA ASN A 233 9.97 -6.43 -39.67
C ASN A 233 8.85 -5.97 -40.61
N GLU A 234 9.12 -5.83 -41.91
CA GLU A 234 8.12 -5.39 -42.87
C GLU A 234 6.93 -6.35 -42.93
N GLU A 235 7.21 -7.66 -42.96
CA GLU A 235 6.19 -8.71 -43.03
C GLU A 235 5.41 -8.82 -41.71
N ILE A 236 6.10 -8.73 -40.58
CA ILE A 236 5.48 -8.69 -39.24
C ILE A 236 4.52 -7.50 -39.15
N LEU A 237 4.95 -6.31 -39.54
CA LEU A 237 4.11 -5.10 -39.48
C LEU A 237 2.97 -5.13 -40.51
N ASN A 238 3.13 -5.80 -41.64
CA ASN A 238 2.05 -5.97 -42.62
C ASN A 238 0.85 -6.72 -42.05
N ILE A 239 1.09 -7.67 -41.14
CA ILE A 239 0.00 -8.39 -40.48
C ILE A 239 -0.54 -7.68 -39.23
N LYS A 240 -0.09 -6.46 -38.89
CA LYS A 240 -0.67 -5.60 -37.83
C LYS A 240 -0.87 -6.29 -36.46
N PRO A 241 0.16 -6.87 -35.82
CA PRO A 241 0.00 -7.51 -34.52
C PRO A 241 -0.59 -6.55 -33.47
N ASP A 242 -1.26 -7.09 -32.46
CA ASP A 242 -1.88 -6.28 -31.40
C ASP A 242 -0.82 -5.65 -30.48
N ARG A 243 0.34 -6.30 -30.34
CA ARG A 243 1.56 -5.79 -29.69
C ARG A 243 2.81 -6.41 -30.31
N ILE A 244 3.98 -5.82 -30.04
CA ILE A 244 5.28 -6.37 -30.44
C ILE A 244 6.27 -6.34 -29.28
N GLY A 245 7.14 -7.34 -29.20
CA GLY A 245 8.20 -7.46 -28.18
C GLY A 245 9.57 -7.03 -28.67
N HIS A 246 10.40 -6.55 -27.74
CA HIS A 246 11.83 -6.20 -27.88
C HIS A 246 12.15 -5.00 -28.78
N CYS A 247 11.99 -5.15 -30.10
CA CYS A 247 12.21 -4.10 -31.10
C CYS A 247 13.61 -3.48 -31.12
N TYR A 248 14.65 -4.20 -30.66
CA TYR A 248 15.98 -3.61 -30.50
C TYR A 248 16.62 -3.22 -31.84
N PHE A 249 16.62 -4.10 -32.83
CA PHE A 249 17.24 -3.86 -34.14
C PHE A 249 16.32 -3.15 -35.14
N MET A 250 15.20 -2.56 -34.69
CA MET A 250 14.32 -1.75 -35.53
C MET A 250 15.02 -0.49 -36.05
N GLN A 251 14.75 -0.14 -37.30
CA GLN A 251 15.22 1.11 -37.89
C GLN A 251 14.29 2.26 -37.55
N LYS A 252 14.75 3.50 -37.79
CA LYS A 252 13.96 4.71 -37.54
C LYS A 252 12.58 4.66 -38.24
N SER A 253 12.54 4.15 -39.48
CA SER A 253 11.32 3.99 -40.28
C SER A 253 10.35 2.98 -39.67
N ASP A 254 10.86 1.93 -39.02
CA ASP A 254 10.03 0.93 -38.35
C ASP A 254 9.32 1.55 -37.15
N PHE A 255 10.06 2.35 -36.35
CA PHE A 255 9.49 3.08 -35.21
C PHE A 255 8.44 4.12 -35.63
N GLU A 256 8.63 4.80 -36.76
CA GLU A 256 7.62 5.71 -37.32
C GLU A 256 6.36 4.93 -37.73
N ARG A 257 6.53 3.76 -38.37
CA ARG A 257 5.44 2.89 -38.81
C ARG A 257 4.62 2.30 -37.66
N ILE A 258 5.27 1.79 -36.60
CA ILE A 258 4.53 1.24 -35.44
C ILE A 258 3.75 2.34 -34.70
N ALA A 259 4.25 3.59 -34.71
CA ALA A 259 3.55 4.73 -34.13
C ALA A 259 2.33 5.12 -34.96
N GLU A 260 2.45 5.16 -36.30
CA GLU A 260 1.30 5.38 -37.20
C GLU A 260 0.20 4.33 -37.02
N MET A 261 0.60 3.08 -36.77
CA MET A 261 -0.32 1.96 -36.56
C MET A 261 -0.82 1.83 -35.12
N ASN A 262 -0.29 2.62 -34.18
CA ASN A 262 -0.54 2.52 -32.74
C ASN A 262 -0.28 1.11 -32.15
N ILE A 263 0.73 0.39 -32.64
CA ILE A 263 1.09 -0.94 -32.12
C ILE A 263 1.92 -0.77 -30.84
N PRO A 264 1.43 -1.11 -29.64
CA PRO A 264 2.19 -0.98 -28.41
C PRO A 264 3.44 -1.89 -28.39
N VAL A 265 4.51 -1.41 -27.75
CA VAL A 265 5.78 -2.13 -27.65
C VAL A 265 5.99 -2.65 -26.23
N GLU A 266 6.11 -3.97 -26.09
CA GLU A 266 6.61 -4.65 -24.90
C GLU A 266 8.14 -4.56 -24.90
N LEU A 267 8.70 -3.72 -24.04
CA LEU A 267 10.09 -3.36 -24.02
C LEU A 267 10.80 -3.94 -22.80
N CYS A 268 11.77 -4.81 -23.06
CA CYS A 268 12.51 -5.54 -22.03
C CYS A 268 13.94 -4.97 -21.97
N LEU A 269 14.20 -3.95 -21.14
CA LEU A 269 15.46 -3.19 -21.20
C LEU A 269 16.65 -4.03 -20.75
N SER A 270 16.53 -4.72 -19.61
CA SER A 270 17.61 -5.56 -19.09
C SER A 270 17.87 -6.78 -19.98
N SER A 271 16.81 -7.39 -20.53
CA SER A 271 16.91 -8.49 -21.49
C SER A 271 17.65 -8.05 -22.76
N ASN A 272 17.23 -6.94 -23.40
CA ASN A 272 17.88 -6.39 -24.58
C ASN A 272 19.35 -6.05 -24.29
N ALA A 273 19.64 -5.43 -23.14
CA ALA A 273 21.00 -5.10 -22.74
C ALA A 273 21.89 -6.36 -22.62
N SER A 274 21.42 -7.38 -21.89
CA SER A 274 22.17 -8.61 -21.65
C SER A 274 22.38 -9.43 -22.93
N THR A 275 21.33 -9.64 -23.71
CA THR A 275 21.36 -10.51 -24.90
C THR A 275 22.18 -9.94 -26.06
N THR A 276 22.27 -8.61 -26.18
CA THR A 276 23.05 -7.95 -27.24
C THR A 276 24.44 -7.53 -26.79
N GLY A 277 24.77 -7.72 -25.50
CA GLY A 277 26.00 -7.23 -24.88
C GLY A 277 26.07 -5.70 -24.81
N CYS A 278 24.92 -5.03 -24.88
CA CYS A 278 24.82 -3.58 -24.86
C CYS A 278 24.41 -3.07 -23.48
N SER A 279 24.75 -1.83 -23.17
CA SER A 279 24.24 -1.14 -21.99
C SER A 279 22.86 -0.55 -22.25
N VAL A 280 22.09 -0.30 -21.18
CA VAL A 280 20.84 0.49 -21.27
C VAL A 280 21.08 1.89 -21.87
N VAL A 281 22.30 2.43 -21.76
CA VAL A 281 22.69 3.70 -22.37
C VAL A 281 22.64 3.62 -23.90
N GLU A 282 23.03 2.48 -24.48
CA GLU A 282 22.98 2.26 -25.93
C GLU A 282 21.55 2.07 -26.44
N LEU A 283 20.61 1.67 -25.57
CA LEU A 283 19.17 1.68 -25.88
C LEU A 283 18.56 3.09 -25.91
N MET A 284 19.20 4.09 -25.27
CA MET A 284 18.63 5.44 -25.13
C MET A 284 18.18 6.13 -26.42
N PRO A 285 18.85 5.99 -27.59
CA PRO A 285 18.37 6.57 -28.83
C PRO A 285 16.97 6.06 -29.22
N HIS A 286 16.72 4.75 -29.09
CA HIS A 286 15.41 4.14 -29.37
C HIS A 286 14.36 4.61 -28.35
N LEU A 287 14.72 4.66 -27.06
CA LEU A 287 13.83 5.19 -26.01
C LEU A 287 13.44 6.64 -26.25
N LYS A 288 14.41 7.48 -26.64
CA LYS A 288 14.16 8.89 -26.98
C LYS A 288 13.30 9.02 -28.22
N GLN A 289 13.45 8.15 -29.22
CA GLN A 289 12.60 8.15 -30.41
C GLN A 289 11.16 7.80 -30.05
N LEU A 290 10.93 6.69 -29.35
CA LEU A 290 9.61 6.27 -28.89
C LEU A 290 8.94 7.35 -28.01
N ASN A 291 9.71 7.97 -27.11
CA ASN A 291 9.22 9.05 -26.26
C ASN A 291 8.84 10.31 -27.07
N ARG A 292 9.62 10.69 -28.09
CA ARG A 292 9.29 11.82 -28.99
C ARG A 292 8.01 11.57 -29.78
N LEU A 293 7.77 10.33 -30.17
CA LEU A 293 6.55 9.90 -30.85
C LEU A 293 5.36 9.78 -29.88
N ASN A 294 5.58 9.97 -28.57
CA ASN A 294 4.60 9.70 -27.52
C ASN A 294 3.99 8.29 -27.67
N HIS A 295 4.82 7.31 -28.03
CA HIS A 295 4.39 5.96 -28.35
C HIS A 295 4.09 5.14 -27.09
N ASN A 296 3.19 4.16 -27.18
CA ASN A 296 2.84 3.31 -26.06
C ASN A 296 3.91 2.23 -25.82
N VAL A 297 4.65 2.37 -24.73
CA VAL A 297 5.75 1.47 -24.34
C VAL A 297 5.42 0.83 -23.00
N ILE A 298 5.29 -0.49 -22.99
CA ILE A 298 5.10 -1.29 -21.78
C ILE A 298 6.47 -1.82 -21.36
N LEU A 299 6.87 -1.56 -20.11
CA LEU A 299 8.13 -2.05 -19.57
C LEU A 299 7.89 -3.43 -18.97
N CYS A 300 8.69 -4.41 -19.40
CA CYS A 300 8.51 -5.81 -19.06
C CYS A 300 9.81 -6.46 -18.61
N CYS A 301 9.72 -7.48 -17.76
CA CYS A 301 10.90 -8.18 -17.23
C CYS A 301 11.47 -9.23 -18.18
N ASP A 302 10.65 -9.79 -19.08
CA ASP A 302 10.97 -10.95 -19.92
C ASP A 302 11.17 -12.23 -19.09
N ASP A 303 12.42 -12.52 -18.71
CA ASP A 303 12.83 -13.73 -17.98
C ASP A 303 13.60 -13.37 -16.70
N THR A 304 12.89 -13.31 -15.57
CA THR A 304 13.47 -12.82 -14.31
C THR A 304 14.59 -13.70 -13.75
N LEU A 305 14.60 -15.00 -14.06
CA LEU A 305 15.69 -15.92 -13.70
C LEU A 305 16.99 -15.57 -14.43
N LEU A 306 16.88 -15.19 -15.70
CA LEU A 306 18.03 -14.94 -16.57
C LEU A 306 18.68 -13.58 -16.27
N PHE A 307 17.86 -12.56 -16.03
CA PHE A 307 18.34 -11.17 -15.98
C PHE A 307 18.40 -10.61 -14.56
N SER A 308 17.96 -11.35 -13.55
CA SER A 308 17.92 -10.90 -12.15
C SER A 308 17.29 -9.51 -11.99
N ASN A 309 16.27 -9.21 -12.81
CA ASN A 309 15.59 -7.93 -12.86
C ASN A 309 14.20 -8.01 -12.21
N ASN A 310 13.50 -6.87 -12.19
CA ASN A 310 12.09 -6.80 -11.80
C ASN A 310 11.40 -5.56 -12.41
N CYS A 311 10.07 -5.54 -12.39
CA CYS A 311 9.25 -4.48 -12.97
C CYS A 311 9.61 -3.07 -12.46
N SER A 312 9.96 -2.95 -11.18
CA SER A 312 10.29 -1.66 -10.56
C SER A 312 11.63 -1.13 -11.10
N GLN A 313 12.59 -2.02 -11.33
CA GLN A 313 13.88 -1.70 -11.93
C GLN A 313 13.74 -1.30 -13.40
N GLU A 314 12.98 -2.06 -14.20
CA GLU A 314 12.72 -1.74 -15.61
C GLU A 314 12.08 -0.34 -15.75
N LEU A 315 11.07 -0.04 -14.92
CA LEU A 315 10.42 1.26 -14.90
C LEU A 315 11.38 2.40 -14.51
N PHE A 316 12.27 2.14 -13.54
CA PHE A 316 13.26 3.11 -13.09
C PHE A 316 14.35 3.38 -14.13
N GLU A 317 14.84 2.35 -14.82
CA GLU A 317 15.80 2.50 -15.92
C GLU A 317 15.20 3.30 -17.08
N TYR A 318 13.95 3.01 -17.46
CA TYR A 318 13.21 3.82 -18.42
C TYR A 318 13.12 5.28 -17.97
N ALA A 319 12.70 5.52 -16.73
CA ALA A 319 12.52 6.86 -16.19
C ALA A 319 13.80 7.70 -16.25
N LYS A 320 14.95 7.09 -15.89
CA LYS A 320 16.27 7.73 -16.03
C LYS A 320 16.61 8.05 -17.48
N ALA A 321 16.37 7.10 -18.39
CA ALA A 321 16.74 7.23 -19.79
C ALA A 321 15.98 8.33 -20.53
N VAL A 322 14.68 8.47 -20.26
CA VAL A 322 13.84 9.51 -20.89
C VAL A 322 13.64 10.75 -20.03
N ARG A 323 14.21 10.79 -18.82
CA ARG A 323 14.04 11.85 -17.81
C ARG A 323 12.57 12.07 -17.43
N ALA A 324 11.82 10.98 -17.24
CA ALA A 324 10.42 11.02 -16.84
C ALA A 324 10.28 11.36 -15.35
N SER A 325 9.32 12.22 -15.03
CA SER A 325 8.84 12.44 -13.66
C SER A 325 7.86 11.34 -13.24
N SER A 326 7.55 11.23 -11.95
CA SER A 326 6.54 10.30 -11.45
C SER A 326 5.16 10.52 -12.09
N LYS A 327 4.83 11.77 -12.46
CA LYS A 327 3.61 12.09 -13.20
C LYS A 327 3.63 11.46 -14.60
N ASP A 328 4.76 11.54 -15.29
CA ASP A 328 4.92 10.97 -16.63
C ASP A 328 4.83 9.44 -16.58
N LEU A 329 5.45 8.81 -15.56
CA LEU A 329 5.33 7.37 -15.32
C LEU A 329 3.90 6.94 -15.03
N LYS A 330 3.14 7.70 -14.24
CA LYS A 330 1.72 7.41 -14.00
C LYS A 330 0.92 7.46 -15.31
N GLN A 331 1.16 8.46 -16.16
CA GLN A 331 0.49 8.56 -17.46
C GLN A 331 0.86 7.42 -18.40
N LEU A 332 2.14 7.02 -18.40
CA LEU A 332 2.61 5.84 -19.11
C LEU A 332 1.85 4.59 -18.65
N LEU A 333 1.80 4.32 -17.34
CA LEU A 333 1.10 3.17 -16.78
C LEU A 333 -0.40 3.17 -17.11
N LEU A 334 -1.06 4.33 -17.07
CA LEU A 334 -2.46 4.46 -17.48
C LEU A 334 -2.67 4.16 -18.96
N ARG A 335 -1.76 4.60 -19.83
CA ARG A 335 -1.80 4.29 -21.27
C ARG A 335 -1.51 2.81 -21.54
N ASN A 336 -0.62 2.21 -20.77
CA ASN A 336 -0.29 0.78 -20.86
C ASN A 336 -1.51 -0.11 -20.58
N VAL A 337 -2.50 0.36 -19.79
CA VAL A 337 -3.75 -0.37 -19.56
C VAL A 337 -4.51 -0.63 -20.87
N GLU A 338 -4.41 0.26 -21.86
CA GLU A 338 -5.10 0.05 -23.14
C GLU A 338 -4.54 -1.13 -23.95
N ALA A 339 -3.30 -1.53 -23.66
CA ALA A 339 -2.60 -2.59 -24.38
C ALA A 339 -2.87 -4.00 -23.82
N ILE A 340 -3.51 -4.13 -22.64
CA ILE A 340 -3.83 -5.45 -22.10
C ILE A 340 -4.87 -6.17 -22.96
N PHE A 341 -4.77 -7.48 -23.06
CA PHE A 341 -5.70 -8.28 -23.86
C PHE A 341 -7.03 -8.55 -23.14
N ASP A 342 -7.05 -8.56 -21.80
CA ASP A 342 -8.26 -8.67 -20.98
C ASP A 342 -9.01 -7.32 -20.86
N GLU A 343 -10.00 -7.12 -21.73
CA GLU A 343 -10.83 -5.91 -21.73
C GLU A 343 -11.60 -5.70 -20.41
N GLU A 344 -12.02 -6.77 -19.72
CA GLU A 344 -12.81 -6.68 -18.47
C GLU A 344 -11.97 -6.19 -17.28
N SER A 345 -10.65 -6.26 -17.38
CA SER A 345 -9.72 -5.81 -16.33
C SER A 345 -9.26 -4.38 -16.48
N LYS A 346 -9.54 -3.71 -17.61
CA LYS A 346 -9.03 -2.36 -17.88
C LYS A 346 -9.51 -1.35 -16.84
N ASP A 347 -10.82 -1.26 -16.58
CA ASP A 347 -11.35 -0.28 -15.61
C ASP A 347 -10.86 -0.55 -14.18
N TRP A 348 -10.80 -1.82 -13.79
CA TRP A 348 -10.25 -2.21 -12.50
C TRP A 348 -8.79 -1.77 -12.36
N LEU A 349 -7.96 -2.02 -13.37
CA LEU A 349 -6.54 -1.68 -13.35
C LEU A 349 -6.32 -0.16 -13.41
N ARG A 350 -7.08 0.57 -14.23
CA ARG A 350 -7.07 2.06 -14.24
C ARG A 350 -7.34 2.60 -12.83
N ASN A 351 -8.34 2.04 -12.14
CA ASN A 351 -8.65 2.42 -10.76
C ASN A 351 -7.51 2.11 -9.79
N GLN A 352 -6.85 0.94 -9.90
CA GLN A 352 -5.68 0.64 -9.08
C GLN A 352 -4.56 1.68 -9.28
N ILE A 353 -4.21 1.99 -10.52
CA ILE A 353 -3.15 2.98 -10.85
C ILE A 353 -3.55 4.39 -10.41
N GLN A 354 -4.83 4.76 -10.54
CA GLN A 354 -5.31 6.09 -10.13
C GLN A 354 -5.27 6.31 -8.62
N LYS A 355 -5.56 5.26 -7.82
CA LYS A 355 -5.45 5.28 -6.35
C LYS A 355 -4.02 5.56 -5.86
N TYR A 356 -3.01 5.31 -6.68
CA TYR A 356 -1.65 5.66 -6.32
C TYR A 356 -1.37 7.16 -6.61
N GLN A 357 -0.93 7.92 -5.61
CA GLN A 357 -0.73 9.40 -5.60
C GLN A 357 -1.99 10.29 -5.55
N TYR A 358 -3.09 9.90 -4.89
CA TYR A 358 -4.13 10.89 -4.62
C TYR A 358 -3.75 11.88 -3.51
N LEU A 359 -2.84 11.54 -2.60
CA LEU A 359 -2.46 12.41 -1.51
C LEU A 359 -1.24 13.27 -1.85
N GLU A 360 -1.44 14.59 -1.90
CA GLU A 360 -0.35 15.58 -1.91
C GLU A 360 -0.01 15.98 -0.49
N PRO A 361 1.14 15.56 0.08
CA PRO A 361 1.54 16.00 1.41
C PRO A 361 1.69 17.52 1.44
N GLN A 362 1.13 18.17 2.44
CA GLN A 362 1.21 19.63 2.60
C GLN A 362 2.13 20.01 3.75
N ARG A 363 1.74 19.67 4.99
CA ARG A 363 2.53 20.02 6.18
C ARG A 363 2.36 19.00 7.29
N ILE A 364 3.38 18.87 8.14
CA ILE A 364 3.29 18.10 9.37
C ILE A 364 2.40 18.87 10.35
N ILE A 365 1.38 18.20 10.87
CA ILE A 365 0.40 18.75 11.82
C ILE A 365 0.50 18.10 13.21
N GLY A 366 1.28 17.03 13.36
CA GLY A 366 1.57 16.41 14.65
C GLY A 366 2.79 15.51 14.61
N SER A 367 3.49 15.36 15.73
CA SER A 367 4.65 14.46 15.86
C SER A 367 4.73 13.90 17.28
N GLY A 368 5.06 12.62 17.42
CA GLY A 368 5.19 11.97 18.72
C GLY A 368 6.01 10.68 18.66
N SER A 369 6.08 9.96 19.78
CA SER A 369 6.82 8.70 19.92
C SER A 369 6.33 7.58 19.00
N PHE A 370 5.09 7.67 18.51
CA PHE A 370 4.46 6.68 17.64
C PHE A 370 4.57 7.02 16.14
N GLY A 371 5.17 8.17 15.79
CA GLY A 371 5.33 8.63 14.41
C GLY A 371 4.90 10.08 14.24
N TYR A 372 4.44 10.43 13.04
CA TYR A 372 4.00 11.79 12.72
C TYR A 372 2.68 11.79 11.94
N VAL A 373 1.97 12.91 12.01
CA VAL A 373 0.73 13.18 11.30
C VAL A 373 0.98 14.35 10.36
N PHE A 374 0.55 14.22 9.11
CA PHE A 374 0.63 15.30 8.14
C PHE A 374 -0.70 15.52 7.44
N GLU A 375 -0.97 16.79 7.14
CA GLU A 375 -2.06 17.21 6.26
C GLU A 375 -1.71 16.83 4.82
N ALA A 376 -2.68 16.29 4.09
CA ALA A 376 -2.53 15.99 2.68
C ALA A 376 -3.78 16.40 1.89
N TRP A 377 -3.59 16.84 0.65
CA TRP A 377 -4.68 17.10 -0.27
C TRP A 377 -5.02 15.84 -1.07
N ASP A 378 -6.22 15.31 -0.89
CA ASP A 378 -6.78 14.23 -1.69
C ASP A 378 -7.24 14.77 -3.05
N LYS A 379 -6.40 14.54 -4.06
CA LYS A 379 -6.61 14.93 -5.46
C LYS A 379 -7.80 14.22 -6.11
N VAL A 380 -8.20 13.06 -5.61
CA VAL A 380 -9.31 12.26 -6.17
C VAL A 380 -10.63 12.78 -5.64
N HIS A 381 -10.78 12.86 -4.32
CA HIS A 381 -12.02 13.30 -3.68
C HIS A 381 -12.11 14.82 -3.50
N LYS A 382 -11.04 15.56 -3.85
CA LYS A 382 -10.94 17.03 -3.74
C LYS A 382 -11.20 17.52 -2.31
N GLN A 383 -10.56 16.89 -1.34
CA GLN A 383 -10.70 17.22 0.08
C GLN A 383 -9.36 17.18 0.80
N THR A 384 -9.24 17.91 1.90
CA THR A 384 -8.10 17.79 2.80
C THR A 384 -8.30 16.58 3.72
N VAL A 385 -7.24 15.82 3.95
CA VAL A 385 -7.21 14.67 4.87
C VAL A 385 -6.02 14.77 5.81
N ALA A 386 -6.06 14.02 6.92
CA ALA A 386 -4.93 13.85 7.82
C ALA A 386 -4.35 12.43 7.68
N VAL A 387 -3.03 12.31 7.56
CA VAL A 387 -2.34 11.03 7.39
C VAL A 387 -1.43 10.79 8.59
N LYS A 388 -1.73 9.76 9.38
CA LYS A 388 -0.88 9.31 10.50
C LYS A 388 0.05 8.21 10.00
N ARG A 389 1.35 8.50 9.97
CA ARG A 389 2.39 7.53 9.62
C ARG A 389 3.06 6.99 10.87
N THR A 390 3.00 5.68 11.07
CA THR A 390 3.61 5.01 12.22
C THR A 390 4.99 4.44 11.88
N THR A 391 5.91 4.54 12.84
CA THR A 391 7.31 4.10 12.70
C THR A 391 7.52 2.62 13.00
N LYS A 392 6.51 1.94 13.53
CA LYS A 392 6.48 0.49 13.75
C LYS A 392 5.51 -0.16 12.77
N ALA A 393 6.00 -0.97 11.86
CA ALA A 393 5.19 -2.05 11.30
C ALA A 393 6.07 -3.28 10.99
N GLY A 394 5.84 -4.33 11.77
CA GLY A 394 6.02 -5.70 11.28
C GLY A 394 4.86 -6.08 10.36
N GLU A 395 4.73 -7.36 10.01
CA GLU A 395 3.75 -7.86 9.03
C GLU A 395 2.28 -7.84 9.49
N TYR A 396 1.96 -7.23 10.64
CA TYR A 396 0.63 -7.27 11.26
C TYR A 396 -0.09 -5.91 11.24
N VAL A 397 -1.41 -5.96 11.11
CA VAL A 397 -2.32 -4.82 11.23
C VAL A 397 -2.21 -4.22 12.65
N SER A 398 -2.22 -2.88 12.75
CA SER A 398 -2.11 -2.21 14.04
C SER A 398 -3.39 -2.34 14.87
N ARG A 399 -3.24 -2.45 16.21
CA ARG A 399 -4.38 -2.43 17.15
C ARG A 399 -5.26 -1.20 16.98
N GLU A 400 -4.66 -0.06 16.65
CA GLU A 400 -5.38 1.20 16.41
C GLU A 400 -6.38 1.05 15.25
N PHE A 401 -5.96 0.42 14.15
CA PHE A 401 -6.83 0.11 13.03
C PHE A 401 -8.01 -0.78 13.46
N GLU A 402 -7.74 -1.88 14.18
CA GLU A 402 -8.80 -2.81 14.62
C GLU A 402 -9.84 -2.13 15.51
N VAL A 403 -9.40 -1.23 16.39
CA VAL A 403 -10.29 -0.45 17.26
C VAL A 403 -11.09 0.56 16.45
N LEU A 404 -10.46 1.31 15.56
CA LEU A 404 -11.13 2.32 14.74
C LEU A 404 -12.15 1.70 13.78
N ASP A 405 -11.85 0.52 13.23
CA ASP A 405 -12.77 -0.19 12.35
C ASP A 405 -14.06 -0.61 13.09
N LYS A 406 -13.94 -1.08 14.33
CA LYS A 406 -15.09 -1.36 15.21
C LYS A 406 -15.90 -0.12 15.58
N LEU A 407 -15.26 1.04 15.58
CA LEU A 407 -15.87 2.32 15.99
C LEU A 407 -16.35 3.18 14.82
N ARG A 408 -16.28 2.68 13.58
CA ARG A 408 -16.52 3.42 12.34
C ARG A 408 -17.88 4.14 12.27
N GLU A 409 -18.90 3.59 12.91
CA GLU A 409 -20.27 4.14 12.92
C GLU A 409 -20.48 5.27 13.94
N CYS A 410 -19.53 5.52 14.84
CA CYS A 410 -19.68 6.55 15.86
C CYS A 410 -19.38 7.95 15.28
N LYS A 411 -20.41 8.80 15.22
CA LYS A 411 -20.29 10.19 14.70
C LYS A 411 -19.18 11.01 15.39
N ASN A 412 -18.95 10.75 16.68
CA ASN A 412 -18.00 11.48 17.53
C ASN A 412 -16.63 10.81 17.68
N VAL A 413 -16.35 9.76 16.90
CA VAL A 413 -15.02 9.17 16.74
C VAL A 413 -14.46 9.60 15.39
N ILE A 414 -13.15 9.84 15.32
CA ILE A 414 -12.48 10.23 14.07
C ILE A 414 -12.70 9.17 13.00
N LYS A 415 -13.18 9.59 11.82
CA LYS A 415 -13.43 8.68 10.71
C LYS A 415 -12.12 8.33 10.02
N MET A 416 -11.77 7.04 10.07
CA MET A 416 -10.72 6.46 9.23
C MET A 416 -11.29 6.25 7.83
N LEU A 417 -10.68 6.91 6.84
CA LEU A 417 -11.09 6.88 5.45
C LEU A 417 -10.44 5.70 4.72
N ASP A 418 -9.14 5.47 4.92
CA ASP A 418 -8.36 4.48 4.18
C ASP A 418 -7.03 4.14 4.91
N ILE A 419 -6.31 3.13 4.42
CA ILE A 419 -5.03 2.65 4.95
C ILE A 419 -4.08 2.24 3.81
N TYR A 420 -2.81 2.59 3.90
CA TYR A 420 -1.78 2.07 2.98
C TYR A 420 -0.42 1.88 3.66
N TYR A 421 0.40 1.01 3.08
CA TYR A 421 1.74 0.71 3.57
C TYR A 421 2.80 1.36 2.66
N SER A 422 3.87 1.85 3.27
CA SER A 422 5.01 2.48 2.58
C SER A 422 6.32 2.01 3.19
N LYS A 423 7.45 2.21 2.52
CA LYS A 423 8.77 1.97 3.12
C LYS A 423 9.33 3.28 3.70
N ASN A 424 9.93 3.23 4.88
CA ASN A 424 10.68 4.36 5.44
C ASN A 424 12.12 4.41 4.89
N GLU A 425 12.89 5.43 5.28
CA GLU A 425 14.29 5.63 4.83
C GLU A 425 15.22 4.44 5.17
N GLU A 426 14.86 3.64 6.17
CA GLU A 426 15.59 2.45 6.60
C GLU A 426 15.08 1.15 5.93
N GLY A 427 14.17 1.24 4.96
CA GLY A 427 13.58 0.07 4.28
C GLY A 427 12.57 -0.73 5.10
N LYS A 428 12.19 -0.24 6.29
CA LYS A 428 11.14 -0.84 7.13
C LYS A 428 9.77 -0.43 6.63
N THR A 429 8.82 -1.35 6.74
CA THR A 429 7.42 -1.05 6.43
C THR A 429 6.86 -0.06 7.46
N ALA A 430 6.18 0.96 6.98
CA ALA A 430 5.48 1.98 7.75
C ALA A 430 4.02 1.98 7.33
N GLN A 431 3.12 1.92 8.30
CA GLN A 431 1.68 2.00 8.08
C GLN A 431 1.25 3.46 8.04
N ASN A 432 0.38 3.81 7.10
CA ASN A 432 -0.22 5.13 6.96
C ASN A 432 -1.73 4.99 7.08
N LEU A 433 -2.32 5.60 8.11
CA LEU A 433 -3.76 5.67 8.32
C LEU A 433 -4.26 7.03 7.84
N ILE A 434 -5.31 7.04 7.02
CA ILE A 434 -5.88 8.25 6.44
C ILE A 434 -7.19 8.56 7.18
N PHE A 435 -7.33 9.79 7.65
CA PHE A 435 -8.45 10.28 8.45
C PHE A 435 -9.12 11.48 7.81
N GLU A 436 -10.39 11.71 8.17
CA GLU A 436 -11.02 13.01 7.93
C GLU A 436 -10.20 14.12 8.58
N PHE A 437 -10.08 15.27 7.90
CA PHE A 437 -9.35 16.41 8.45
C PHE A 437 -10.23 17.20 9.42
N CYS A 438 -9.69 17.51 10.60
CA CYS A 438 -10.33 18.39 11.58
C CYS A 438 -9.58 19.72 11.68
N LYS A 439 -10.32 20.81 11.89
CA LYS A 439 -9.80 22.17 11.80
C LYS A 439 -8.88 22.53 12.97
N THR A 440 -9.19 22.03 14.16
CA THR A 440 -8.48 22.35 15.41
C THR A 440 -8.74 21.25 16.45
N ASN A 441 -8.18 21.40 17.64
CA ASN A 441 -8.42 20.55 18.81
C ASN A 441 -8.77 21.41 20.03
N LEU A 442 -9.24 20.79 21.11
CA LEU A 442 -9.66 21.54 22.30
C LEU A 442 -8.50 22.27 22.98
N GLU A 443 -7.27 21.74 22.92
CA GLU A 443 -6.08 22.41 23.48
C GLU A 443 -5.85 23.76 22.78
N GLU A 444 -5.86 23.79 21.45
CA GLU A 444 -5.74 25.02 20.67
C GLU A 444 -6.87 26.01 20.99
N ILE A 445 -8.10 25.53 21.18
CA ILE A 445 -9.23 26.37 21.59
C ILE A 445 -8.97 26.99 22.97
N ILE A 446 -8.54 26.19 23.94
CA ILE A 446 -8.19 26.66 25.30
C ILE A 446 -7.08 27.71 25.23
N GLN A 447 -6.00 27.46 24.50
CA GLN A 447 -4.89 28.41 24.37
C GLN A 447 -5.31 29.70 23.68
N ASN A 448 -6.12 29.62 22.62
CA ASN A 448 -6.65 30.79 21.92
C ASN A 448 -7.51 31.68 22.83
N HIS A 449 -8.37 31.06 23.66
CA HIS A 449 -9.19 31.77 24.63
C HIS A 449 -8.36 32.37 25.77
N LYS A 450 -7.33 31.65 26.21
CA LYS A 450 -6.37 32.12 27.22
C LYS A 450 -5.59 33.34 26.74
N GLN A 451 -5.10 33.32 25.50
CA GLN A 451 -4.40 34.45 24.87
C GLN A 451 -5.31 35.68 24.71
N LYS A 452 -6.61 35.47 24.44
CA LYS A 452 -7.61 36.53 24.34
C LYS A 452 -8.12 37.01 25.71
N GLU A 453 -7.66 36.40 26.80
CA GLU A 453 -8.13 36.63 28.17
C GLU A 453 -9.67 36.54 28.29
N LYS A 454 -10.27 35.59 27.56
CA LYS A 454 -11.72 35.37 27.52
C LYS A 454 -12.04 33.90 27.70
N TYR A 455 -12.88 33.57 28.67
CA TYR A 455 -13.40 32.22 28.86
C TYR A 455 -14.17 31.72 27.63
N ILE A 456 -14.23 30.40 27.46
CA ILE A 456 -15.06 29.76 26.44
C ILE A 456 -16.53 29.94 26.86
N PRO A 457 -17.44 30.38 25.97
CA PRO A 457 -18.86 30.48 26.28
C PRO A 457 -19.41 29.14 26.79
N LEU A 458 -20.19 29.19 27.87
CA LEU A 458 -20.69 27.98 28.53
C LEU A 458 -21.56 27.11 27.61
N SER A 459 -22.25 27.73 26.64
CA SER A 459 -22.98 27.00 25.59
C SER A 459 -22.06 26.10 24.78
N HIS A 460 -20.91 26.61 24.33
CA HIS A 460 -19.92 25.80 23.61
C HIS A 460 -19.33 24.71 24.49
N VAL A 461 -19.01 25.01 25.76
CA VAL A 461 -18.51 23.99 26.70
C VAL A 461 -19.55 22.88 26.88
N ARG A 462 -20.83 23.24 27.05
CA ARG A 462 -21.94 22.28 27.16
C ARG A 462 -22.04 21.41 25.92
N ASP A 463 -21.94 21.99 24.73
CA ASP A 463 -22.03 21.25 23.47
C ASP A 463 -20.82 20.33 23.24
N TYR A 464 -19.61 20.79 23.55
CA TYR A 464 -18.39 19.96 23.48
C TYR A 464 -18.50 18.79 24.45
N MET A 465 -18.85 19.05 25.70
CA MET A 465 -18.98 18.00 26.73
C MET A 465 -20.06 16.98 26.38
N ARG A 466 -21.20 17.41 25.81
CA ARG A 466 -22.27 16.50 25.38
C ARG A 466 -21.74 15.55 24.30
N GLN A 467 -21.08 16.08 23.28
CA GLN A 467 -20.53 15.28 22.19
C GLN A 467 -19.40 14.34 22.63
N ILE A 468 -18.52 14.77 23.54
CA ILE A 468 -17.48 13.91 24.13
C ILE A 468 -18.12 12.73 24.87
N LEU A 469 -19.12 12.99 25.71
CA LEU A 469 -19.82 11.96 26.47
C LEU A 469 -20.60 11.01 25.56
N GLU A 470 -21.26 11.52 24.51
CA GLU A 470 -21.94 10.69 23.50
C GLU A 470 -20.97 9.75 22.77
N GLY A 471 -19.81 10.27 22.34
CA GLY A 471 -18.76 9.48 21.71
C GLY A 471 -18.19 8.42 22.64
N MET A 472 -17.81 8.81 23.86
CA MET A 472 -17.25 7.89 24.85
C MET A 472 -18.26 6.86 25.36
N ARG A 473 -19.55 7.20 25.41
CA ARG A 473 -20.61 6.22 25.66
C ARG A 473 -20.58 5.10 24.62
N TYR A 474 -20.52 5.43 23.34
CA TYR A 474 -20.46 4.44 22.26
C TYR A 474 -19.19 3.58 22.37
N VAL A 475 -18.04 4.22 22.60
CA VAL A 475 -16.75 3.52 22.79
C VAL A 475 -16.82 2.53 23.96
N HIS A 476 -17.35 2.96 25.10
CA HIS A 476 -17.49 2.13 26.30
C HIS A 476 -18.49 0.98 26.13
N GLN A 477 -19.56 1.15 25.34
CA GLN A 477 -20.51 0.08 25.01
C GLN A 477 -19.84 -1.08 24.25
N GLN A 478 -18.80 -0.77 23.47
CA GLN A 478 -17.97 -1.77 22.79
C GLN A 478 -16.88 -2.38 23.68
N ARG A 479 -16.93 -2.12 25.00
CA ARG A 479 -15.92 -2.54 26.01
C ARG A 479 -14.51 -2.01 25.74
N ILE A 480 -14.40 -0.95 24.93
CA ILE A 480 -13.14 -0.29 24.64
C ILE A 480 -12.91 0.81 25.66
N CYS A 481 -11.70 0.88 26.20
CA CYS A 481 -11.21 1.98 27.02
C CYS A 481 -10.17 2.76 26.21
N HIS A 482 -10.31 4.09 26.15
CA HIS A 482 -9.45 4.94 25.31
C HIS A 482 -8.05 5.11 25.93
N ARG A 483 -7.98 5.38 27.23
CA ARG A 483 -6.73 5.47 28.02
C ARG A 483 -5.77 6.60 27.64
N ASP A 484 -6.17 7.58 26.83
CA ASP A 484 -5.35 8.79 26.60
C ASP A 484 -6.22 9.99 26.20
N LEU A 485 -7.35 10.16 26.89
CA LEU A 485 -8.19 11.34 26.69
C LEU A 485 -7.50 12.57 27.27
N LYS A 486 -7.40 13.60 26.42
CA LYS A 486 -6.84 14.93 26.70
C LYS A 486 -7.32 15.91 25.62
N PRO A 487 -7.31 17.23 25.86
CA PRO A 487 -7.76 18.23 24.90
C PRO A 487 -7.11 18.11 23.51
N GLU A 488 -5.86 17.68 23.41
CA GLU A 488 -5.15 17.46 22.13
C GLU A 488 -5.77 16.31 21.30
N ASN A 489 -6.35 15.32 21.96
CA ASN A 489 -6.97 14.14 21.33
C ASN A 489 -8.49 14.31 21.11
N ILE A 490 -9.03 15.50 21.39
CA ILE A 490 -10.41 15.87 21.09
C ILE A 490 -10.40 16.92 19.98
N LEU A 491 -10.64 16.48 18.76
CA LEU A 491 -10.63 17.33 17.57
C LEU A 491 -12.01 17.98 17.35
N LEU A 492 -12.01 19.11 16.65
CA LEU A 492 -13.22 19.83 16.25
C LEU A 492 -13.21 20.03 14.73
N THR A 493 -14.27 19.57 14.07
CA THR A 493 -14.49 19.83 12.64
C THR A 493 -14.87 21.29 12.40
N GLU A 494 -14.82 21.73 11.15
CA GLU A 494 -15.28 23.07 10.78
C GLU A 494 -16.77 23.32 11.10
N ASP A 495 -17.58 22.27 10.99
CA ASP A 495 -19.02 22.29 11.29
C ASP A 495 -19.35 22.17 12.79
N GLY A 496 -18.34 22.21 13.68
CA GLY A 496 -18.55 22.16 15.14
C GLY A 496 -18.81 20.77 15.71
N VAL A 497 -18.44 19.70 14.99
CA VAL A 497 -18.59 18.31 15.46
C VAL A 497 -17.30 17.87 16.16
N ILE A 498 -17.44 17.30 17.35
CA ILE A 498 -16.31 16.71 18.09
C ILE A 498 -15.94 15.36 17.50
N LYS A 499 -14.64 15.13 17.32
CA LYS A 499 -14.04 13.87 16.89
C LYS A 499 -12.96 13.43 17.87
N ILE A 500 -13.22 12.36 18.60
CA ILE A 500 -12.24 11.71 19.49
C ILE A 500 -11.25 10.94 18.62
N CYS A 501 -9.95 11.15 18.84
CA CYS A 501 -8.89 10.52 18.04
C CYS A 501 -7.78 9.88 18.90
N ASP A 502 -6.80 9.26 18.24
CA ASP A 502 -5.63 8.61 18.84
C ASP A 502 -5.96 7.39 19.70
N PHE A 503 -6.46 6.34 19.03
CA PHE A 503 -6.76 5.05 19.65
C PHE A 503 -5.55 4.13 19.72
N GLY A 504 -4.32 4.64 19.50
CA GLY A 504 -3.08 3.87 19.61
C GLY A 504 -2.87 3.23 20.99
N SER A 505 -3.38 3.90 22.03
CA SER A 505 -3.38 3.40 23.40
C SER A 505 -4.68 2.69 23.79
N ALA A 506 -5.67 2.58 22.93
CA ALA A 506 -6.95 1.96 23.29
C ALA A 506 -6.82 0.44 23.50
N LYS A 507 -7.70 -0.12 24.33
CA LYS A 507 -7.74 -1.56 24.62
C LYS A 507 -9.15 -2.01 24.97
N ILE A 508 -9.52 -3.22 24.54
CA ILE A 508 -10.69 -3.93 25.05
C ILE A 508 -10.33 -4.43 26.45
N LEU A 509 -11.07 -4.00 27.48
CA LEU A 509 -10.82 -4.44 28.85
C LEU A 509 -11.52 -5.79 29.08
N ASP A 510 -10.74 -6.82 29.41
CA ASP A 510 -11.25 -8.14 29.79
C ASP A 510 -11.50 -8.21 31.30
N GLU A 511 -12.61 -8.81 31.72
CA GLU A 511 -12.93 -9.02 33.13
C GLU A 511 -11.87 -9.95 33.77
N GLY A 512 -11.12 -9.43 34.74
CA GLY A 512 -10.07 -10.18 35.45
C GLY A 512 -8.66 -10.12 34.84
N GLY A 513 -8.46 -9.40 33.72
CA GLY A 513 -7.14 -9.22 33.11
C GLY A 513 -6.31 -8.10 33.74
N LEU A 514 -5.01 -8.32 33.95
CA LEU A 514 -4.08 -7.28 34.40
C LEU A 514 -3.82 -6.27 33.27
N ASN A 515 -3.95 -4.98 33.58
CA ASN A 515 -3.72 -3.88 32.65
C ASN A 515 -2.47 -3.07 33.02
N THR A 516 -1.81 -2.47 32.02
CA THR A 516 -0.62 -1.64 32.24
C THR A 516 -1.03 -0.26 32.79
N PRO A 517 -0.50 0.17 33.95
CA PRO A 517 -0.93 1.42 34.60
C PRO A 517 -0.30 2.69 34.00
N TYR A 518 0.87 2.60 33.35
CA TYR A 518 1.63 3.78 32.89
C TYR A 518 1.22 4.35 31.51
N ILE A 519 0.00 4.13 31.04
CA ILE A 519 -0.41 4.35 29.62
C ILE A 519 -1.12 5.70 29.34
N VAL A 520 -1.17 6.64 30.29
CA VAL A 520 -1.98 7.88 30.14
C VAL A 520 -1.14 9.15 30.30
N SER A 521 -1.45 10.20 29.53
CA SER A 521 -0.93 11.55 29.72
C SER A 521 -1.17 12.08 31.14
N ARG A 522 -0.11 12.59 31.80
CA ARG A 522 -0.06 12.73 33.28
C ARG A 522 -1.16 13.60 33.89
N TYR A 523 -1.47 14.75 33.28
CA TYR A 523 -2.45 15.71 33.83
C TYR A 523 -3.89 15.18 33.90
N TYR A 524 -4.22 14.20 33.06
CA TYR A 524 -5.55 13.61 32.94
C TYR A 524 -5.60 12.20 33.56
N ARG A 525 -4.51 11.76 34.19
CA ARG A 525 -4.37 10.41 34.74
C ARG A 525 -5.19 10.26 36.02
N ALA A 526 -6.05 9.23 36.03
CA ALA A 526 -6.84 8.86 37.20
C ALA A 526 -5.93 8.37 38.37
N PRO A 527 -6.32 8.58 39.63
CA PRO A 527 -5.48 8.28 40.78
C PRO A 527 -5.11 6.79 40.90
N GLU A 528 -6.01 5.86 40.53
CA GLU A 528 -5.72 4.43 40.50
C GLU A 528 -4.53 4.09 39.58
N LEU A 529 -4.37 4.80 38.46
CA LEU A 529 -3.24 4.60 37.55
C LEU A 529 -1.92 5.17 38.10
N ILE A 530 -2.00 6.27 38.87
CA ILE A 530 -0.84 6.84 39.58
C ILE A 530 -0.36 5.86 40.66
N LEU A 531 -1.29 5.18 41.31
CA LEU A 531 -1.03 4.14 42.32
C LEU A 531 -0.70 2.76 41.71
N ALA A 532 -0.44 2.69 40.41
CA ALA A 532 -0.08 1.49 39.67
C ALA A 532 -1.08 0.32 39.78
N CYS A 533 -2.37 0.62 40.02
CA CYS A 533 -3.45 -0.36 39.96
C CYS A 533 -3.58 -0.93 38.54
N SER A 534 -3.61 -2.26 38.42
CA SER A 534 -3.69 -2.97 37.14
C SER A 534 -5.10 -3.49 36.84
N ASP A 535 -6.00 -3.48 37.82
CA ASP A 535 -7.42 -3.86 37.73
C ASP A 535 -8.34 -2.65 37.52
N TYR A 536 -7.92 -1.68 36.71
CA TYR A 536 -8.72 -0.51 36.36
C TYR A 536 -9.79 -0.80 35.30
N THR A 537 -10.83 0.04 35.27
CA THR A 537 -11.97 -0.04 34.33
C THR A 537 -11.99 1.14 33.37
N ASN A 538 -13.00 1.24 32.51
CA ASN A 538 -13.24 2.43 31.66
C ASN A 538 -13.51 3.72 32.45
N LYS A 539 -13.62 3.66 33.78
CA LYS A 539 -13.78 4.81 34.68
C LYS A 539 -12.57 5.75 34.71
N ILE A 540 -11.41 5.32 34.21
CA ILE A 540 -10.26 6.23 34.00
C ILE A 540 -10.54 7.26 32.90
N ASP A 541 -11.32 6.90 31.89
CA ASP A 541 -11.73 7.84 30.83
C ASP A 541 -12.72 8.87 31.39
N ILE A 542 -13.63 8.46 32.29
CA ILE A 542 -14.56 9.36 32.97
C ILE A 542 -13.83 10.42 33.80
N TRP A 543 -12.76 10.01 34.50
CA TRP A 543 -11.90 10.94 35.21
C TRP A 543 -11.26 11.96 34.26
N ALA A 544 -10.66 11.49 33.16
CA ALA A 544 -10.06 12.36 32.16
C ALA A 544 -11.06 13.37 31.57
N ILE A 545 -12.30 12.93 31.30
CA ILE A 545 -13.40 13.81 30.87
C ILE A 545 -13.71 14.89 31.94
N GLY A 546 -13.70 14.54 33.23
CA GLY A 546 -13.85 15.52 34.31
C GLY A 546 -12.72 16.56 34.34
N CYS A 547 -11.47 16.14 34.11
CA CYS A 547 -10.33 17.05 33.98
C CYS A 547 -10.48 17.98 32.77
N ILE A 548 -10.85 17.44 31.60
CA ILE A 548 -11.09 18.22 30.37
C ILE A 548 -12.20 19.25 30.60
N PHE A 549 -13.28 18.86 31.29
CA PHE A 549 -14.39 19.77 31.57
C PHE A 549 -13.93 20.96 32.43
N ALA A 550 -13.20 20.69 33.52
CA ALA A 550 -12.66 21.73 34.39
C ALA A 550 -11.69 22.65 33.64
N GLU A 551 -10.89 22.10 32.73
CA GLU A 551 -9.94 22.86 31.94
C GLU A 551 -10.62 23.74 30.87
N LEU A 552 -11.69 23.26 30.22
CA LEU A 552 -12.50 24.10 29.33
C LEU A 552 -13.11 25.31 30.06
N LEU A 553 -13.48 25.14 31.33
CA LEU A 553 -14.03 26.21 32.16
C LEU A 553 -12.97 27.18 32.66
N THR A 554 -11.77 26.69 33.00
CA THR A 554 -10.73 27.48 33.70
C THR A 554 -9.57 27.92 32.80
N LEU A 555 -9.48 27.37 31.59
CA LEU A 555 -8.38 27.53 30.63
C LEU A 555 -7.01 27.08 31.17
N ARG A 556 -7.02 26.21 32.19
CA ARG A 556 -5.81 25.70 32.85
C ARG A 556 -6.01 24.23 33.20
N PRO A 557 -4.96 23.39 33.07
CA PRO A 557 -5.02 22.02 33.53
C PRO A 557 -5.39 21.97 35.01
N LEU A 558 -6.36 21.11 35.35
CA LEU A 558 -6.84 20.99 36.73
C LEU A 558 -5.76 20.43 37.66
N PHE A 559 -4.93 19.50 37.16
CA PHE A 559 -3.90 18.81 37.94
C PHE A 559 -2.54 18.85 37.21
N PRO A 560 -1.78 19.97 37.27
CA PRO A 560 -0.55 20.16 36.49
C PRO A 560 0.70 19.54 37.15
N GLY A 561 0.61 18.31 37.68
CA GLY A 561 1.71 17.65 38.40
C GLY A 561 2.89 17.26 37.51
N LYS A 562 4.12 17.60 37.92
CA LYS A 562 5.35 17.32 37.14
C LYS A 562 5.86 15.88 37.30
N THR A 563 5.61 15.27 38.44
CA THR A 563 5.92 13.88 38.81
C THR A 563 4.65 13.16 39.28
N GLU A 564 4.68 11.83 39.37
CA GLU A 564 3.55 11.03 39.89
C GLU A 564 3.15 11.45 41.31
N GLY A 565 4.14 11.66 42.19
CA GLY A 565 3.89 12.18 43.54
C GLY A 565 3.25 13.56 43.53
N SER A 566 3.77 14.50 42.72
CA SER A 566 3.17 15.84 42.63
C SER A 566 1.78 15.82 41.99
N GLN A 567 1.52 14.90 41.05
CA GLN A 567 0.19 14.75 40.43
C GLN A 567 -0.85 14.36 41.48
N LEU A 568 -0.50 13.43 42.37
CA LEU A 568 -1.37 13.05 43.48
C LEU A 568 -1.56 14.20 44.47
N ILE A 569 -0.52 15.01 44.72
CA ILE A 569 -0.63 16.22 45.56
C ILE A 569 -1.62 17.22 44.97
N GLU A 570 -1.54 17.50 43.66
CA GLU A 570 -2.51 18.38 42.97
C GLU A 570 -3.95 17.83 43.09
N GLN A 571 -4.13 16.51 42.96
CA GLN A 571 -5.44 15.86 43.13
C GLN A 571 -5.98 16.02 44.54
N VAL A 572 -5.14 15.80 45.56
CA VAL A 572 -5.51 15.99 46.97
C VAL A 572 -5.80 17.46 47.29
N ALA A 573 -5.08 18.41 46.68
CA ALA A 573 -5.30 19.83 46.90
C ALA A 573 -6.70 20.28 46.47
N VAL A 574 -7.21 19.73 45.37
CA VAL A 574 -8.54 20.07 44.83
C VAL A 574 -9.64 19.18 45.40
N LEU A 575 -9.42 17.88 45.57
CA LEU A 575 -10.50 16.95 45.97
C LEU A 575 -10.55 16.70 47.48
N GLY A 576 -9.52 17.12 48.21
CA GLY A 576 -9.29 16.71 49.59
C GLY A 576 -8.71 15.29 49.70
N LEU A 577 -8.41 14.88 50.93
CA LEU A 577 -7.88 13.54 51.20
C LEU A 577 -8.97 12.47 50.98
N PRO A 578 -8.66 11.35 50.31
CA PRO A 578 -9.58 10.23 50.22
C PRO A 578 -9.87 9.64 51.60
N ARG A 579 -11.11 9.19 51.81
CA ARG A 579 -11.50 8.43 53.01
C ARG A 579 -10.76 7.09 53.04
N LYS A 580 -10.61 6.50 54.24
CA LYS A 580 -9.95 5.18 54.39
C LYS A 580 -10.57 4.12 53.48
N GLU A 581 -11.89 4.08 53.40
CA GLU A 581 -12.64 3.14 52.54
C GLU A 581 -12.37 3.36 51.04
N GLU A 582 -12.22 4.63 50.61
CA GLU A 582 -11.90 4.99 49.23
C GLU A 582 -10.46 4.57 48.88
N LEU A 583 -9.50 4.79 49.78
CA LEU A 583 -8.12 4.29 49.64
C LEU A 583 -8.06 2.76 49.47
N PHE A 584 -8.78 2.02 50.31
CA PHE A 584 -8.84 0.55 50.21
C PHE A 584 -9.49 0.06 48.91
N SER A 585 -10.42 0.83 48.35
CA SER A 585 -11.08 0.49 47.07
C SER A 585 -10.20 0.73 45.83
N MET A 586 -9.09 1.46 45.99
CA MET A 586 -8.22 1.89 44.88
C MET A 586 -6.94 1.06 44.75
N SER A 587 -6.53 0.29 45.77
CA SER A 587 -5.47 -0.72 45.71
C SER A 587 -5.37 -1.53 47.01
N THR A 588 -5.10 -2.84 46.92
CA THR A 588 -4.72 -3.70 48.06
C THR A 588 -3.26 -3.51 48.51
N GLN A 589 -2.47 -2.70 47.79
CA GLN A 589 -1.02 -2.52 48.00
C GLN A 589 -0.65 -1.16 48.65
N ILE A 590 -1.53 -0.56 49.44
CA ILE A 590 -1.22 0.69 50.16
C ILE A 590 -0.74 0.35 51.59
N THR A 591 0.55 0.52 51.86
CA THR A 591 1.08 0.50 53.24
C THR A 591 0.89 1.87 53.91
N LYS A 592 0.82 1.88 55.25
CA LYS A 592 0.42 3.02 56.10
C LYS A 592 1.24 4.31 55.93
N ASP A 593 2.34 4.29 55.19
CA ASP A 593 3.35 5.36 55.18
C ASP A 593 3.23 6.36 54.01
N THR A 594 2.27 6.20 53.09
CA THR A 594 2.22 7.00 51.85
C THR A 594 1.44 8.32 51.94
N VAL A 595 0.79 8.65 53.07
CA VAL A 595 -0.08 9.85 53.14
C VAL A 595 0.28 10.75 54.30
N ASN A 596 1.04 11.82 54.04
CA ASN A 596 1.15 12.98 54.92
C ASN A 596 1.38 14.28 54.11
N LEU A 597 0.79 15.38 54.63
CA LEU A 597 0.71 16.77 54.15
C LEU A 597 -0.26 17.09 52.99
N VAL A 598 -0.97 18.23 52.91
CA VAL A 598 -1.65 19.15 53.85
C VAL A 598 -2.40 20.24 53.01
N HIS A 599 -3.59 20.67 53.48
CA HIS A 599 -4.38 21.91 53.27
C HIS A 599 -5.02 22.34 51.91
N ARG A 600 -6.38 22.32 51.97
CA ARG A 600 -7.44 23.33 51.69
C ARG A 600 -7.63 23.94 50.29
N LEU A 601 -8.73 23.49 49.68
CA LEU A 601 -9.59 24.00 48.60
C LEU A 601 -9.94 25.51 48.52
N ASP A 602 -9.43 26.37 49.40
CA ASP A 602 -9.93 27.74 49.53
C ASP A 602 -9.38 28.73 48.47
N ASP A 603 -8.41 28.33 47.64
CA ASP A 603 -7.68 29.21 46.70
C ASP A 603 -8.11 29.10 45.22
N ILE A 604 -9.21 28.43 44.91
CA ILE A 604 -9.80 28.51 43.55
C ILE A 604 -10.43 29.91 43.38
N PRO A 605 -10.08 30.69 42.34
CA PRO A 605 -10.60 32.04 42.16
C PRO A 605 -12.13 32.14 42.29
N LYS A 606 -12.59 32.98 43.22
CA LYS A 606 -14.01 33.20 43.57
C LYS A 606 -14.72 34.28 42.70
N LYS A 607 -14.27 34.53 41.48
CA LYS A 607 -14.90 35.44 40.50
C LYS A 607 -14.90 34.75 39.15
N ASP A 608 -15.98 34.50 38.41
CA ASP A 608 -17.37 34.96 38.41
C ASP A 608 -18.28 33.71 38.18
N PHE A 609 -19.59 33.89 37.93
CA PHE A 609 -20.64 32.86 37.72
C PHE A 609 -21.19 32.24 39.02
N THR A 610 -22.44 32.55 39.40
CA THR A 610 -23.03 32.11 40.68
C THR A 610 -24.09 31.01 40.58
N ALA A 611 -24.86 30.91 39.49
CA ALA A 611 -25.87 29.86 39.32
C ALA A 611 -25.34 28.64 38.53
N ASP A 612 -24.84 28.87 37.30
CA ASP A 612 -24.27 27.81 36.44
C ASP A 612 -23.01 27.16 37.04
N ARG A 613 -22.27 27.88 37.89
CA ARG A 613 -21.05 27.38 38.52
C ARG A 613 -21.32 26.21 39.45
N GLN A 614 -22.41 26.25 40.22
CA GLN A 614 -22.72 25.16 41.14
C GLN A 614 -23.06 23.89 40.37
N ILE A 615 -23.78 24.02 39.26
CA ILE A 615 -24.13 22.90 38.37
C ILE A 615 -22.88 22.33 37.69
N CYS A 616 -21.97 23.19 37.22
CA CYS A 616 -20.69 22.75 36.65
C CYS A 616 -19.81 22.05 37.68
N ALA A 617 -19.68 22.63 38.88
CA ALA A 617 -18.91 22.05 39.98
C ALA A 617 -19.48 20.69 40.41
N ASP A 618 -20.79 20.58 40.55
CA ASP A 618 -21.48 19.33 40.90
C ASP A 618 -21.21 18.23 39.87
N LEU A 619 -21.25 18.53 38.57
CA LEU A 619 -20.89 17.56 37.54
C LEU A 619 -19.40 17.17 37.62
N ILE A 620 -18.48 18.14 37.80
CA ILE A 620 -17.05 17.86 37.95
C ILE A 620 -16.79 16.95 39.16
N GLU A 621 -17.40 17.24 40.32
CA GLU A 621 -17.27 16.43 41.54
C GLU A 621 -17.80 15.00 41.37
N LYS A 622 -18.86 14.82 40.58
CA LYS A 622 -19.42 13.50 40.25
C LYS A 622 -18.58 12.73 39.23
N LEU A 623 -17.83 13.41 38.36
CA LEU A 623 -16.88 12.79 37.43
C LEU A 623 -15.53 12.45 38.10
N LEU A 624 -15.09 13.28 39.05
CA LEU A 624 -13.79 13.19 39.73
C LEU A 624 -13.87 12.59 41.14
N LYS A 625 -14.56 11.45 41.29
CA LYS A 625 -14.54 10.69 42.55
C LYS A 625 -13.26 9.87 42.68
N TRP A 626 -12.71 9.81 43.91
CA TRP A 626 -11.57 8.95 44.25
C TRP A 626 -11.88 7.48 43.91
N ASN A 627 -12.99 6.96 44.46
CA ASN A 627 -13.49 5.63 44.15
C ASN A 627 -14.05 5.56 42.71
N PRO A 628 -13.45 4.76 41.80
CA PRO A 628 -13.91 4.68 40.41
C PRO A 628 -15.37 4.21 40.26
N LYS A 629 -15.88 3.43 41.21
CA LYS A 629 -17.27 2.93 41.20
C LYS A 629 -18.31 4.02 41.46
N GLU A 630 -17.91 5.11 42.12
CA GLU A 630 -18.78 6.24 42.44
C GLU A 630 -18.79 7.30 41.34
N ARG A 631 -17.84 7.25 40.39
CA ARG A 631 -17.86 8.13 39.22
C ARG A 631 -19.07 7.82 38.35
N LEU A 632 -19.67 8.85 37.74
CA LEU A 632 -20.77 8.65 36.79
C LEU A 632 -20.35 7.77 35.60
N THR A 633 -21.33 7.14 34.95
CA THR A 633 -21.17 6.67 33.56
C THR A 633 -21.43 7.81 32.58
N CYS A 634 -21.06 7.64 31.31
CA CYS A 634 -21.41 8.63 30.28
C CYS A 634 -22.92 8.89 30.20
N ASP A 635 -23.75 7.84 30.30
CA ASP A 635 -25.21 7.98 30.32
C ASP A 635 -25.72 8.77 31.54
N GLN A 636 -25.16 8.52 32.73
CA GLN A 636 -25.54 9.26 33.92
C GLN A 636 -25.11 10.73 33.83
N ALA A 637 -23.92 10.99 33.28
CA ALA A 637 -23.42 12.34 33.08
C ALA A 637 -24.25 13.12 32.04
N LEU A 638 -24.68 12.48 30.94
CA LEU A 638 -25.54 13.10 29.92
C LEU A 638 -26.91 13.51 30.46
N ASN A 639 -27.42 12.83 31.49
CA ASN A 639 -28.68 13.16 32.17
C ASN A 639 -28.50 14.19 33.30
N HIS A 640 -27.31 14.78 33.46
CA HIS A 640 -27.05 15.79 34.47
C HIS A 640 -27.72 17.13 34.13
N GLU A 641 -28.12 17.89 35.14
CA GLU A 641 -28.74 19.22 35.00
C GLU A 641 -27.92 20.20 34.15
N PHE A 642 -26.61 19.97 34.05
CA PHE A 642 -25.73 20.77 33.20
C PHE A 642 -26.14 20.75 31.71
N PHE A 643 -26.74 19.66 31.24
CA PHE A 643 -27.12 19.48 29.84
C PHE A 643 -28.58 19.80 29.54
N ASN A 644 -29.38 20.13 30.58
CA ASN A 644 -30.80 20.45 30.49
C ASN A 644 -31.08 21.88 29.99
#